data_AF-A0A291GIV8-F1
#
_entry.id   AF-A0A291GIV8-F1
#
_cell.length_a   1.000
_cell.length_b   1.000
_cell.length_c   1.000
_cell.angle_alpha   90.00
_cell.angle_beta   90.00
_cell.angle_gamma   90.00
#
_symmetry.space_group_name_H-M   'P 1'
#
loop_
_entity.id
_entity.type
_entity.pdbx_description
1 polymer ?
#
loop_
_entity_poly.entity_id
_entity_poly.type
_entity_poly.pdbx_seq_one_letter_code
_entity_poly.pdbx_strand_id
1 'polypeptide(L)'
;MDRRMFLLTSGVAAGVTALAGPQAALAAPDGAEPGPIIAEAPEDALVITDGTLQVRLHPEFPQVVDYRLDGAQLAGRLGDAHRSVIVDEVERDVEVSAPELTDDSSATYHLSIPDLPGVEFDAVLSVEDGVFTWRLTEIADPDGHMHRLRVPRLDLTTVDGGQSGAQVVAANLSVDRDRSGDTFFDLASQEEDVTALTHVALIVGSELAAGFETNAVEDNTAGGETAERVRTDNSRYIVTVATEERATIGTVSPGTFVVRGSTAELGLGPDEDPYVKVRPVADINDDGAVTWQDAAIAARDIAEPVTGSESVPQEVIKRIPFNIVSQATHPFLRTLDDTKRIALATDGLGQSVMLKGYQAEGHDSAHPDYAGHYNHRAGGKTDLTTLVTEGETWNATFGVHVNATEAYSEAHAFSEDLLRDPIQPGWGWMNQAYMIDGPKDLGTAEVLRRFQEFRDEISENLSFLYVDVYYPSGWEGQRLSRELEKQGWAISTEWANKMPRSSLWSHWAADENYGGSSNKGLNSQVIRFIDNSRKDVWNPDPLLSNANVQEFEGWTGHQDANAFFATVWARNVPTKFLQRSPIVSWSAAGEQGPGRIVLADGTEVISDVESVGGEEIPTDRTITTDGATVYEGGKYLLPWADGSEKLYHWNPDGGSSTWTLTDAWSDHRSLTMFRLTDSGRTDEVTVPVRGGEVTLEAKAGSAYVLFPPQGVPEQADPRWGFGTPVADPGFFSGTLDAWKAKGEVSVETDEHLNRQVLFGDGRSFIEQKLRDPARAHRHLPAGTWSAWAWVEIDPRSTREVTVSATGPHVEALGFQAAVKRGVATTVTASTVINATASDTKHGRHFQRVRVTFTSDGTPVTFRVEAGEGEAEVRVDDVRVVPFTAPVDPEPTAETVLFEDFENVDIGYWPFVTGAGNSGGDARTQLAERHQPFSQAGWYGVNQEGEAVEGGKLTDNVLRGTWSLMCNEERVGLVLSTTGSSLPLTPGHRYRLTLDHQTAFADTYQLVVGEDTVGDPVASTRVGAKPFPQARATERISLEFTASEKADTTWIGVEKLGGGRQANLTIDDLRLEDLGTVD
;
A
#
# COMPACT_ATOMS: atom_id res chain seq x y z
N MET A 1 10.71 18.46 -9.69
CA MET A 1 10.64 19.91 -9.40
C MET A 1 12.00 20.39 -8.91
N ASP A 2 12.45 21.51 -9.47
CA ASP A 2 13.83 22.00 -9.47
C ASP A 2 14.17 22.83 -8.23
N ARG A 3 15.38 22.63 -7.68
CA ARG A 3 15.89 23.23 -6.43
C ARG A 3 16.57 24.57 -6.71
N ARG A 4 16.06 25.69 -6.17
CA ARG A 4 16.87 26.91 -5.96
C ARG A 4 16.53 27.71 -4.70
N MET A 5 17.57 27.80 -3.85
CA MET A 5 18.02 28.90 -2.99
C MET A 5 17.02 29.67 -2.11
N PHE A 6 17.29 29.68 -0.80
CA PHE A 6 17.43 30.93 -0.04
C PHE A 6 18.51 30.78 1.05
N LEU A 7 19.52 31.66 0.96
CA LEU A 7 20.61 31.86 1.91
C LEU A 7 20.31 33.18 2.63
N LEU A 8 20.25 33.20 3.96
CA LEU A 8 20.36 34.44 4.72
C LEU A 8 21.21 34.24 5.99
N THR A 9 22.25 35.06 5.97
CA THR A 9 23.40 35.25 6.85
C THR A 9 23.11 35.42 8.34
N SER A 10 23.90 34.70 9.14
CA SER A 10 24.19 34.93 10.56
C SER A 10 24.98 36.23 10.79
N GLY A 11 24.51 37.08 11.70
CA GLY A 11 25.24 38.24 12.21
C GLY A 11 25.39 38.16 13.73
N VAL A 12 26.61 37.93 14.19
CA VAL A 12 27.02 38.00 15.60
C VAL A 12 27.19 39.48 16.00
N ALA A 13 26.61 39.89 17.12
CA ALA A 13 27.00 41.12 17.82
C ALA A 13 26.98 40.89 19.33
N ALA A 14 28.10 41.29 19.95
CA ALA A 14 28.43 41.07 21.34
C ALA A 14 27.80 42.10 22.29
N GLY A 15 27.38 41.60 23.46
CA GLY A 15 27.61 42.12 24.81
C GLY A 15 27.39 43.59 25.14
N VAL A 16 26.47 43.85 26.09
CA VAL A 16 26.70 44.77 27.22
C VAL A 16 26.02 44.22 28.47
N THR A 17 26.82 43.82 29.44
CA THR A 17 26.42 43.56 30.83
C THR A 17 26.20 44.90 31.56
N ALA A 18 25.01 45.10 32.12
CA ALA A 18 24.73 46.18 33.05
C ALA A 18 24.22 45.61 34.38
N LEU A 19 25.04 45.78 35.41
CA LEU A 19 24.70 45.58 36.82
C LEU A 19 23.78 46.71 37.29
N ALA A 20 22.66 46.38 37.92
CA ALA A 20 21.90 47.27 38.81
C ALA A 20 21.42 46.48 40.04
N GLY A 21 21.67 47.04 41.22
CA GLY A 21 21.55 46.39 42.53
C GLY A 21 20.13 46.27 43.11
N PRO A 22 20.02 45.78 44.35
CA PRO A 22 18.77 45.31 44.93
C PRO A 22 17.86 46.46 45.34
N GLN A 23 16.63 46.49 44.82
CA GLN A 23 15.54 47.31 45.36
C GLN A 23 14.62 46.44 46.20
N ALA A 24 14.39 46.92 47.42
CA ALA A 24 13.57 46.30 48.43
C ALA A 24 12.09 46.24 48.02
N ALA A 25 11.45 45.14 48.41
CA ALA A 25 10.06 44.81 48.22
C ALA A 25 9.11 45.93 48.68
N LEU A 26 8.16 46.27 47.80
CA LEU A 26 6.84 46.78 48.18
C LEU A 26 5.88 45.62 47.94
N ALA A 27 5.35 45.05 49.02
CA ALA A 27 4.31 44.04 48.97
C ALA A 27 3.08 44.62 48.25
N ALA A 28 2.77 44.05 47.09
CA ALA A 28 1.44 44.14 46.51
C ALA A 28 0.47 43.34 47.40
N PRO A 29 -0.81 43.74 47.53
CA PRO A 29 -1.77 42.97 48.29
C PRO A 29 -1.95 41.59 47.64
N ASP A 30 -2.03 40.54 48.46
CA ASP A 30 -2.44 39.19 48.06
C ASP A 30 -3.69 39.28 47.17
N GLY A 31 -3.49 39.05 45.87
CA GLY A 31 -4.59 38.68 45.00
C GLY A 31 -4.94 37.24 45.37
N ALA A 32 -6.11 37.03 45.96
CA ALA A 32 -6.62 35.69 46.17
C ALA A 32 -6.58 34.92 44.84
N GLU A 33 -6.00 33.71 44.86
CA GLU A 33 -6.07 32.79 43.73
C GLU A 33 -7.56 32.62 43.35
N PRO A 34 -7.92 32.76 42.05
CA PRO A 34 -9.29 32.54 41.62
C PRO A 34 -9.69 31.10 41.97
N GLY A 35 -10.80 30.95 42.68
CA GLY A 35 -11.38 29.63 42.96
C GLY A 35 -11.94 28.99 41.68
N PRO A 36 -12.21 27.67 41.69
CA PRO A 36 -12.72 26.96 40.52
C PRO A 36 -14.03 27.57 40.02
N ILE A 37 -14.20 27.63 38.71
CA ILE A 37 -15.44 28.11 38.10
C ILE A 37 -16.51 27.04 38.31
N ILE A 38 -17.61 27.45 38.95
CA ILE A 38 -18.77 26.58 39.15
C ILE A 38 -19.79 26.92 38.06
N ALA A 39 -20.15 25.93 37.23
CA ALA A 39 -21.24 26.08 36.29
C ALA A 39 -22.56 26.35 37.05
N GLU A 40 -23.11 27.55 36.90
CA GLU A 40 -24.40 27.91 37.47
C GLU A 40 -25.54 27.35 36.61
N ALA A 41 -26.42 26.56 37.21
CA ALA A 41 -27.56 25.98 36.51
C ALA A 41 -28.75 26.97 36.45
N PRO A 42 -29.40 27.15 35.29
CA PRO A 42 -30.64 27.91 35.20
C PRO A 42 -31.78 27.23 36.01
N GLU A 43 -32.77 28.01 36.46
CA GLU A 43 -33.86 27.51 37.34
C GLU A 43 -34.63 26.33 36.74
N ASP A 44 -34.78 26.28 35.41
CA ASP A 44 -35.54 25.25 34.68
C ASP A 44 -34.64 24.25 33.94
N ALA A 45 -33.38 24.06 34.38
CA ALA A 45 -32.47 23.09 33.78
C ALA A 45 -33.02 21.66 33.82
N LEU A 46 -32.91 20.94 32.71
CA LEU A 46 -33.31 19.54 32.61
C LEU A 46 -32.14 18.62 32.98
N VAL A 47 -32.41 17.42 33.47
CA VAL A 47 -31.40 16.41 33.75
C VAL A 47 -31.77 15.12 33.03
N ILE A 48 -30.83 14.59 32.26
CA ILE A 48 -30.91 13.26 31.66
C ILE A 48 -29.84 12.34 32.27
N THR A 49 -30.11 11.05 32.36
CA THR A 49 -29.22 10.08 33.01
C THR A 49 -29.49 8.64 32.57
N ASP A 50 -28.43 7.82 32.59
CA ASP A 50 -28.50 6.35 32.50
C ASP A 50 -28.37 5.66 33.88
N GLY A 51 -28.36 6.45 34.96
CA GLY A 51 -28.11 6.00 36.33
C GLY A 51 -26.65 6.06 36.79
N THR A 52 -25.69 6.14 35.86
CA THR A 52 -24.25 6.27 36.15
C THR A 52 -23.79 7.70 35.90
N LEU A 53 -24.07 8.22 34.71
CA LEU A 53 -23.78 9.59 34.30
C LEU A 53 -25.07 10.42 34.38
N GLN A 54 -25.01 11.59 35.01
CA GLN A 54 -26.06 12.60 34.93
C GLN A 54 -25.57 13.78 34.11
N VAL A 55 -26.39 14.27 33.18
CA VAL A 55 -26.08 15.42 32.34
C VAL A 55 -27.19 16.45 32.49
N ARG A 56 -26.79 17.65 32.89
CA ARG A 56 -27.70 18.78 33.03
C ARG A 56 -27.70 19.61 31.76
N LEU A 57 -28.88 19.92 31.24
CA LEU A 57 -29.11 20.61 29.97
C LEU A 57 -29.70 22.00 30.18
N HIS A 58 -29.35 22.93 29.30
CA HIS A 58 -29.93 24.26 29.30
C HIS A 58 -31.34 24.23 28.67
N PRO A 59 -32.38 24.85 29.26
CA PRO A 59 -33.75 24.73 28.76
C PRO A 59 -34.00 25.49 27.45
N GLU A 60 -33.25 26.56 27.18
CA GLU A 60 -33.47 27.42 26.00
C GLU A 60 -32.63 27.05 24.76
N PHE A 61 -31.66 26.13 24.87
CA PHE A 61 -30.84 25.70 23.76
C PHE A 61 -30.26 24.30 24.03
N PRO A 62 -30.10 23.42 23.02
CA PRO A 62 -29.49 22.10 23.16
C PRO A 62 -27.99 22.15 23.50
N GLN A 63 -27.64 22.60 24.71
CA GLN A 63 -26.29 22.67 25.24
C GLN A 63 -26.22 22.06 26.65
N VAL A 64 -25.05 21.53 27.00
CA VAL A 64 -24.80 20.97 28.34
C VAL A 64 -24.36 22.06 29.29
N VAL A 65 -24.90 22.03 30.51
CA VAL A 65 -24.49 22.88 31.65
C VAL A 65 -23.39 22.19 32.45
N ASP A 66 -23.61 20.94 32.86
CA ASP A 66 -22.61 20.14 33.58
C ASP A 66 -22.88 18.63 33.49
N TYR A 67 -21.82 17.85 33.70
CA TYR A 67 -21.83 16.40 33.86
C TYR A 67 -21.55 16.05 35.32
N ARG A 68 -22.21 15.00 35.83
CA ARG A 68 -21.95 14.41 37.14
C ARG A 68 -21.70 12.92 37.03
N LEU A 69 -20.55 12.50 37.54
CA LEU A 69 -20.14 11.10 37.63
C LEU A 69 -19.63 10.85 39.05
N ASP A 70 -20.28 9.94 39.79
CA ASP A 70 -19.92 9.58 41.17
C ASP A 70 -19.71 10.76 42.14
N GLY A 71 -20.45 11.84 41.92
CA GLY A 71 -20.40 13.06 42.75
C GLY A 71 -19.39 14.11 42.29
N ALA A 72 -18.45 13.75 41.39
CA ALA A 72 -17.57 14.70 40.73
C ALA A 72 -18.31 15.51 39.65
N GLN A 73 -17.77 16.67 39.29
CA GLN A 73 -18.35 17.60 38.32
C GLN A 73 -17.40 17.88 37.18
N LEU A 74 -17.93 17.91 35.95
CA LEU A 74 -17.28 18.52 34.80
C LEU A 74 -18.21 19.56 34.20
N ALA A 75 -17.76 20.80 34.03
CA ALA A 75 -18.60 21.84 33.46
C ALA A 75 -18.81 21.60 31.95
N GLY A 76 -19.99 21.97 31.44
CA GLY A 76 -20.29 22.10 30.02
C GLY A 76 -20.00 23.51 29.56
N ARG A 77 -20.95 24.12 28.82
CA ARG A 77 -20.90 25.51 28.40
C ARG A 77 -21.24 26.45 29.54
N LEU A 78 -20.41 27.49 29.72
CA LEU A 78 -20.64 28.55 30.69
C LEU A 78 -21.53 29.67 30.11
N GLY A 79 -22.28 30.34 30.98
CA GLY A 79 -23.10 31.50 30.63
C GLY A 79 -24.46 31.19 30.00
N ASP A 80 -25.00 32.18 29.29
CA ASP A 80 -26.35 32.12 28.71
C ASP A 80 -26.46 31.09 27.56
N ALA A 81 -27.69 30.68 27.25
CA ALA A 81 -28.01 29.88 26.08
C ALA A 81 -27.50 30.52 24.78
N HIS A 82 -26.99 29.67 23.87
CA HIS A 82 -26.81 30.05 22.47
C HIS A 82 -28.13 30.48 21.84
N ARG A 83 -28.02 31.33 20.82
CA ARG A 83 -29.17 31.84 20.04
C ARG A 83 -28.96 31.77 18.54
N SER A 84 -27.78 31.34 18.11
CA SER A 84 -27.40 31.31 16.71
C SER A 84 -26.62 30.04 16.37
N VAL A 85 -26.65 29.71 15.08
CA VAL A 85 -25.78 28.73 14.44
C VAL A 85 -25.13 29.39 13.23
N ILE A 86 -24.09 28.79 12.67
CA ILE A 86 -23.49 29.25 11.42
C ILE A 86 -23.84 28.25 10.32
N VAL A 87 -24.59 28.71 9.31
CA VAL A 87 -24.92 27.95 8.10
C VAL A 87 -24.19 28.57 6.92
N ASP A 88 -23.36 27.77 6.25
CA ASP A 88 -22.59 28.20 5.06
C ASP A 88 -21.81 29.51 5.29
N GLU A 89 -21.08 29.56 6.39
CA GLU A 89 -20.29 30.72 6.88
C GLU A 89 -21.12 31.96 7.27
N VAL A 90 -22.46 31.88 7.29
CA VAL A 90 -23.34 32.96 7.74
C VAL A 90 -23.94 32.63 9.10
N GLU A 91 -23.74 33.51 10.08
CA GLU A 91 -24.41 33.41 11.38
C GLU A 91 -25.93 33.66 11.20
N ARG A 92 -26.73 32.77 11.79
CA ARG A 92 -28.20 32.76 11.71
C ARG A 92 -28.77 32.58 13.10
N ASP A 93 -29.75 33.40 13.46
CA ASP A 93 -30.54 33.18 14.66
C ASP A 93 -31.36 31.88 14.54
N VAL A 94 -31.52 31.17 15.65
CA VAL A 94 -32.39 30.00 15.75
C VAL A 94 -33.52 30.24 16.74
N GLU A 95 -34.70 29.74 16.40
CA GLU A 95 -35.80 29.60 17.35
C GLU A 95 -35.79 28.17 17.90
N VAL A 96 -35.68 28.05 19.22
CA VAL A 96 -35.67 26.77 19.94
C VAL A 96 -36.97 26.65 20.72
N SER A 97 -37.67 25.54 20.51
CA SER A 97 -38.86 25.18 21.28
C SER A 97 -38.50 24.67 22.68
N ALA A 98 -39.50 24.57 23.57
CA ALA A 98 -39.30 23.94 24.87
C ALA A 98 -38.92 22.45 24.68
N PRO A 99 -37.87 21.94 25.35
CA PRO A 99 -37.41 20.58 25.15
C PRO A 99 -38.43 19.55 25.62
N GLU A 100 -38.53 18.46 24.86
CA GLU A 100 -39.36 17.31 25.16
C GLU A 100 -38.50 16.17 25.72
N LEU A 101 -38.76 15.78 26.98
CA LEU A 101 -38.17 14.57 27.54
C LEU A 101 -38.86 13.35 26.94
N THR A 102 -38.08 12.52 26.24
CA THR A 102 -38.59 11.24 25.73
C THR A 102 -38.68 10.21 26.86
N ASP A 103 -37.69 10.23 27.75
CA ASP A 103 -37.59 9.48 29.00
C ASP A 103 -36.59 10.17 29.95
N ASP A 104 -36.13 9.47 31.00
CA ASP A 104 -35.14 10.01 31.96
C ASP A 104 -33.71 10.09 31.37
N SER A 105 -33.47 9.55 30.19
CA SER A 105 -32.16 9.43 29.54
C SER A 105 -31.99 10.29 28.28
N SER A 106 -33.07 10.89 27.76
CA SER A 106 -33.03 11.68 26.54
C SER A 106 -33.99 12.87 26.50
N ALA A 107 -33.52 13.97 25.90
CA ALA A 107 -34.29 15.19 25.62
C ALA A 107 -34.12 15.62 24.16
N THR A 108 -35.22 16.05 23.53
CA THR A 108 -35.25 16.55 22.16
C THR A 108 -35.58 18.04 22.15
N TYR A 109 -34.80 18.83 21.42
CA TYR A 109 -35.06 20.25 21.16
C TYR A 109 -35.41 20.39 19.68
N HIS A 110 -36.57 20.97 19.36
CA HIS A 110 -36.89 21.30 17.99
C HIS A 110 -36.41 22.73 17.67
N LEU A 111 -35.61 22.86 16.59
CA LEU A 111 -34.99 24.10 16.14
C LEU A 111 -35.49 24.49 14.75
N SER A 112 -35.65 25.79 14.52
CA SER A 112 -35.90 26.37 13.20
C SER A 112 -35.02 27.58 12.95
N ILE A 113 -34.74 27.87 11.68
CA ILE A 113 -33.99 29.07 11.26
C ILE A 113 -34.96 30.05 10.59
N PRO A 114 -35.45 31.10 11.27
CA PRO A 114 -36.51 31.97 10.73
C PRO A 114 -36.18 32.64 9.40
N ASP A 115 -34.89 32.96 9.19
CA ASP A 115 -34.39 33.59 7.96
C ASP A 115 -34.19 32.60 6.80
N LEU A 116 -34.36 31.30 7.03
CA LEU A 116 -34.37 30.22 6.03
C LEU A 116 -35.69 29.43 6.15
N PRO A 117 -36.80 29.91 5.55
CA PRO A 117 -38.12 29.31 5.74
C PRO A 117 -38.15 27.81 5.41
N GLY A 118 -38.62 27.00 6.35
CA GLY A 118 -38.72 25.55 6.18
C GLY A 118 -37.43 24.77 6.53
N VAL A 119 -36.35 25.46 6.94
CA VAL A 119 -35.19 24.81 7.53
C VAL A 119 -35.45 24.55 9.01
N GLU A 120 -35.67 23.28 9.35
CA GLU A 120 -36.02 22.79 10.68
C GLU A 120 -35.23 21.51 10.97
N PHE A 121 -34.86 21.29 12.23
CA PHE A 121 -34.17 20.09 12.65
C PHE A 121 -34.32 19.86 14.16
N ASP A 122 -34.16 18.62 14.58
CA ASP A 122 -34.18 18.25 15.98
C ASP A 122 -32.76 18.08 16.51
N ALA A 123 -32.48 18.55 17.72
CA ALA A 123 -31.29 18.19 18.49
C ALA A 123 -31.70 17.19 19.57
N VAL A 124 -31.26 15.94 19.42
CA VAL A 124 -31.49 14.85 20.37
C VAL A 124 -30.26 14.70 21.26
N LEU A 125 -30.45 14.93 22.55
CA LEU A 125 -29.43 14.79 23.58
C LEU A 125 -29.78 13.54 24.40
N SER A 126 -28.85 12.60 24.51
CA SER A 126 -29.07 11.33 25.21
C SER A 126 -27.87 10.89 26.04
N VAL A 127 -28.10 10.05 27.04
CA VAL A 127 -27.07 9.39 27.84
C VAL A 127 -27.31 7.90 27.85
N GLU A 128 -26.29 7.13 27.47
CA GLU A 128 -26.29 5.67 27.47
C GLU A 128 -24.88 5.15 27.77
N ASP A 129 -24.77 4.15 28.64
CA ASP A 129 -23.51 3.48 29.02
C ASP A 129 -22.35 4.45 29.40
N GLY A 130 -22.68 5.49 30.16
CA GLY A 130 -21.76 6.52 30.62
C GLY A 130 -21.32 7.50 29.52
N VAL A 131 -22.00 7.51 28.37
CA VAL A 131 -21.69 8.36 27.21
C VAL A 131 -22.84 9.31 26.95
N PHE A 132 -22.53 10.60 26.90
CA PHE A 132 -23.44 11.61 26.40
C PHE A 132 -23.33 11.71 24.87
N THR A 133 -24.46 11.72 24.17
CA THR A 133 -24.53 11.97 22.73
C THR A 133 -25.41 13.19 22.46
N TRP A 134 -24.91 14.09 21.63
CA TRP A 134 -25.67 15.18 21.02
C TRP A 134 -25.72 14.92 19.52
N ARG A 135 -26.91 14.87 18.94
CA ARG A 135 -27.12 14.57 17.52
C ARG A 135 -28.17 15.48 16.92
N LEU A 136 -27.94 15.94 15.69
CA LEU A 136 -28.97 16.58 14.90
C LEU A 136 -29.66 15.56 14.01
N THR A 137 -30.99 15.48 14.08
CA THR A 137 -31.81 14.52 13.33
C THR A 137 -32.93 15.25 12.60
N GLU A 138 -33.66 14.54 11.73
CA GLU A 138 -34.86 15.05 11.05
C GLU A 138 -34.61 16.40 10.34
N ILE A 139 -33.44 16.55 9.71
CA ILE A 139 -33.03 17.78 9.05
C ILE A 139 -33.91 18.01 7.80
N ALA A 140 -34.88 18.90 7.94
CA ALA A 140 -35.69 19.41 6.84
C ALA A 140 -34.99 20.63 6.23
N ASP A 141 -34.67 20.56 4.94
CA ASP A 141 -34.11 21.67 4.16
C ASP A 141 -34.58 21.53 2.70
N PRO A 142 -35.84 21.91 2.41
CA PRO A 142 -36.49 21.62 1.13
C PRO A 142 -35.85 22.36 -0.05
N ASP A 143 -35.20 23.50 0.21
CA ASP A 143 -34.65 24.39 -0.81
C ASP A 143 -33.12 24.33 -0.92
N GLY A 144 -32.47 23.40 -0.21
CA GLY A 144 -31.04 23.17 -0.38
C GLY A 144 -30.14 24.21 0.28
N HIS A 145 -30.59 24.88 1.34
CA HIS A 145 -29.89 26.02 1.92
C HIS A 145 -28.79 25.67 2.92
N MET A 146 -28.78 24.45 3.47
CA MET A 146 -27.84 24.06 4.52
C MET A 146 -26.88 22.97 4.03
N HIS A 147 -25.70 23.38 3.58
CA HIS A 147 -24.61 22.45 3.23
C HIS A 147 -23.73 22.14 4.43
N ARG A 148 -23.38 23.19 5.19
CA ARG A 148 -22.50 23.11 6.35
C ARG A 148 -23.13 23.79 7.55
N LEU A 149 -22.90 23.23 8.73
CA LEU A 149 -23.39 23.75 10.00
C LEU A 149 -22.25 23.80 11.02
N ARG A 150 -22.15 24.91 11.76
CA ARG A 150 -21.38 25.00 13.01
C ARG A 150 -22.25 25.52 14.13
N VAL A 151 -22.03 25.00 15.33
CA VAL A 151 -22.55 25.59 16.57
C VAL A 151 -21.34 26.21 17.30
N PRO A 152 -21.04 27.50 17.04
CA PRO A 152 -19.82 28.12 17.56
C PRO A 152 -19.84 28.11 19.09
N ARG A 153 -18.70 27.79 19.72
CA ARG A 153 -18.59 27.74 21.19
C ARG A 153 -19.64 26.83 21.84
N LEU A 154 -20.03 25.72 21.20
CA LEU A 154 -20.91 24.73 21.85
C LEU A 154 -20.31 24.24 23.18
N ASP A 155 -18.98 24.31 23.30
CA ASP A 155 -18.20 24.13 24.53
C ASP A 155 -18.67 22.88 25.28
N LEU A 156 -18.47 21.73 24.64
CA LEU A 156 -18.94 20.41 25.08
C LEU A 156 -18.59 20.15 26.54
N THR A 157 -17.40 20.58 26.92
CA THR A 157 -16.90 20.61 28.31
C THR A 157 -15.99 21.82 28.50
N THR A 158 -15.92 22.31 29.75
CA THR A 158 -15.03 23.37 30.20
C THR A 158 -14.28 22.96 31.46
N VAL A 159 -13.00 23.31 31.53
CA VAL A 159 -12.15 23.25 32.74
C VAL A 159 -11.46 24.58 32.93
N ASP A 160 -11.00 24.87 34.15
CA ASP A 160 -10.40 26.15 34.50
C ASP A 160 -9.06 25.98 35.25
N GLY A 161 -8.17 26.96 35.09
CA GLY A 161 -6.83 26.94 35.68
C GLY A 161 -6.78 27.00 37.22
N GLY A 162 -7.92 27.19 37.91
CA GLY A 162 -8.03 27.03 39.36
C GLY A 162 -8.17 25.57 39.80
N GLN A 163 -8.47 24.65 38.88
CA GLN A 163 -8.49 23.21 39.14
C GLN A 163 -7.07 22.63 39.02
N SER A 164 -6.66 21.83 40.02
CA SER A 164 -5.34 21.21 40.00
C SER A 164 -5.19 20.26 38.81
N GLY A 165 -4.17 20.47 37.98
CA GLY A 165 -3.88 19.64 36.81
C GLY A 165 -4.75 19.92 35.60
N ALA A 166 -5.54 21.01 35.60
CA ALA A 166 -6.43 21.34 34.51
C ALA A 166 -5.71 21.58 33.18
N GLN A 167 -6.14 20.86 32.15
CA GLN A 167 -5.47 20.88 30.86
C GLN A 167 -6.46 20.62 29.72
N VAL A 168 -6.18 21.25 28.58
CA VAL A 168 -6.74 20.85 27.28
C VAL A 168 -5.63 20.28 26.41
N VAL A 169 -5.90 19.17 25.74
CA VAL A 169 -4.95 18.54 24.82
C VAL A 169 -5.50 18.60 23.41
N ALA A 170 -4.65 19.02 22.46
CA ALA A 170 -4.92 18.99 21.02
C ALA A 170 -3.89 18.08 20.35
N ALA A 171 -4.33 17.19 19.45
CA ALA A 171 -3.45 16.35 18.65
C ALA A 171 -3.80 16.41 17.16
N ASN A 172 -2.82 16.83 16.38
CA ASN A 172 -2.87 17.02 14.93
C ASN A 172 -2.18 15.88 14.17
N LEU A 173 -2.54 15.71 12.90
CA LEU A 173 -1.98 14.69 12.01
C LEU A 173 -0.60 15.09 11.45
N SER A 174 0.38 15.32 12.34
CA SER A 174 1.73 15.64 11.92
C SER A 174 2.42 14.42 11.31
N VAL A 175 2.93 14.56 10.10
CA VAL A 175 3.75 13.55 9.39
C VAL A 175 5.25 13.90 9.41
N ASP A 176 5.61 14.97 10.13
CA ASP A 176 6.98 15.43 10.29
C ASP A 176 7.57 14.88 11.59
N ARG A 177 8.66 14.11 11.49
CA ARG A 177 9.35 13.50 12.64
C ARG A 177 9.89 14.53 13.64
N ASP A 178 10.18 15.74 13.17
CA ASP A 178 10.74 16.80 14.02
C ASP A 178 9.65 17.69 14.64
N ARG A 179 8.37 17.43 14.34
CA ARG A 179 7.23 18.22 14.83
C ARG A 179 6.15 17.31 15.38
N SER A 180 6.03 17.27 16.71
CA SER A 180 4.88 16.61 17.34
C SER A 180 3.57 17.25 16.88
N GLY A 181 2.57 16.42 16.62
CA GLY A 181 1.19 16.83 16.44
C GLY A 181 0.52 17.20 17.76
N ASP A 182 1.11 16.84 18.91
CA ASP A 182 0.51 17.04 20.22
C ASP A 182 0.82 18.43 20.79
N THR A 183 -0.17 19.05 21.40
CA THR A 183 -0.05 20.28 22.17
C THR A 183 -0.84 20.16 23.46
N PHE A 184 -0.19 20.44 24.57
CA PHE A 184 -0.73 20.34 25.93
C PHE A 184 -0.84 21.74 26.52
N PHE A 185 -2.07 22.23 26.71
CA PHE A 185 -2.33 23.55 27.29
C PHE A 185 -2.59 23.42 28.79
N ASP A 186 -1.55 23.63 29.61
CA ASP A 186 -1.71 23.74 31.07
C ASP A 186 -2.36 25.08 31.43
N LEU A 187 -3.60 25.02 31.92
CA LEU A 187 -4.41 26.21 32.13
C LEU A 187 -3.92 27.06 33.31
N ALA A 188 -3.20 26.47 34.26
CA ALA A 188 -2.65 27.21 35.40
C ALA A 188 -1.50 28.13 34.98
N SER A 189 -0.80 27.80 33.89
CA SER A 189 0.36 28.54 33.39
C SER A 189 0.16 29.20 32.03
N GLN A 190 -0.98 28.97 31.37
CA GLN A 190 -1.28 29.55 30.07
C GLN A 190 -1.53 31.07 30.16
N GLU A 191 -0.76 31.85 29.40
CA GLU A 191 -0.82 33.32 29.38
C GLU A 191 -1.56 33.88 28.16
N GLU A 192 -1.56 33.18 27.03
CA GLU A 192 -2.13 33.64 25.76
C GLU A 192 -3.44 32.92 25.44
N ASP A 193 -4.42 33.68 24.93
CA ASP A 193 -5.64 33.13 24.36
C ASP A 193 -5.30 32.38 23.06
N VAL A 194 -5.85 31.18 22.92
CA VAL A 194 -5.61 30.29 21.78
C VAL A 194 -6.94 29.78 21.24
N THR A 195 -7.08 29.77 19.92
CA THR A 195 -8.11 28.98 19.23
C THR A 195 -7.42 28.13 18.18
N ALA A 196 -7.53 26.81 18.30
CA ALA A 196 -6.84 25.86 17.45
C ALA A 196 -7.82 24.84 16.87
N LEU A 197 -7.74 24.63 15.55
CA LEU A 197 -8.35 23.48 14.88
C LEU A 197 -7.49 22.25 15.17
N THR A 198 -8.14 21.13 15.52
CA THR A 198 -7.42 19.88 15.82
C THR A 198 -8.18 18.63 15.40
N HIS A 199 -7.44 17.53 15.13
CA HIS A 199 -8.01 16.23 14.77
C HIS A 199 -8.53 15.45 15.98
N VAL A 200 -7.77 15.45 17.08
CA VAL A 200 -8.19 14.91 18.39
C VAL A 200 -8.11 16.04 19.42
N ALA A 201 -9.08 16.05 20.34
CA ALA A 201 -9.09 16.94 21.49
C ALA A 201 -9.38 16.10 22.75
N LEU A 202 -8.86 16.51 23.91
CA LEU A 202 -9.12 15.89 25.22
C LEU A 202 -9.19 16.98 26.29
N ILE A 203 -9.94 16.72 27.37
CA ILE A 203 -10.00 17.60 28.54
C ILE A 203 -9.63 16.84 29.81
N VAL A 204 -8.89 17.51 30.69
CA VAL A 204 -8.47 17.00 31.99
C VAL A 204 -8.83 18.04 33.04
N GLY A 205 -9.64 17.66 34.02
CA GLY A 205 -9.91 18.43 35.23
C GLY A 205 -9.30 17.75 36.46
N SER A 206 -9.63 18.22 37.66
CA SER A 206 -9.03 17.70 38.90
C SER A 206 -9.55 16.34 39.35
N GLU A 207 -10.80 16.00 39.01
CA GLU A 207 -11.46 14.74 39.40
C GLU A 207 -11.99 13.95 38.20
N LEU A 208 -12.21 14.61 37.06
CA LEU A 208 -12.73 14.01 35.84
C LEU A 208 -11.92 14.45 34.63
N ALA A 209 -11.76 13.54 33.69
CA ALA A 209 -11.26 13.74 32.35
C ALA A 209 -12.37 13.43 31.33
N ALA A 210 -12.24 13.91 30.09
CA ALA A 210 -13.22 13.64 29.04
C ALA A 210 -12.57 13.42 27.68
N GLY A 211 -13.00 12.34 27.02
CA GLY A 211 -12.73 12.04 25.62
C GLY A 211 -13.94 12.35 24.73
N PHE A 212 -13.68 12.59 23.44
CA PHE A 212 -14.68 13.04 22.47
C PHE A 212 -14.65 12.20 21.19
N GLU A 213 -15.83 12.04 20.56
CA GLU A 213 -15.97 11.52 19.20
C GLU A 213 -16.97 12.39 18.41
N THR A 214 -16.79 12.58 17.11
CA THR A 214 -17.65 13.43 16.26
C THR A 214 -17.47 13.09 14.78
N ASN A 215 -18.52 13.25 13.97
CA ASN A 215 -18.43 13.21 12.51
C ASN A 215 -18.12 14.56 11.85
N ALA A 216 -17.84 15.63 12.62
CA ALA A 216 -17.40 16.91 12.08
C ALA A 216 -16.18 16.76 11.13
N VAL A 217 -16.23 17.46 10.01
CA VAL A 217 -15.22 17.50 8.96
C VAL A 217 -15.40 18.79 8.14
N GLU A 218 -14.31 19.40 7.68
CA GLU A 218 -14.40 20.54 6.76
C GLU A 218 -14.67 20.10 5.32
N ASP A 219 -15.44 20.90 4.57
CA ASP A 219 -15.80 20.61 3.17
C ASP A 219 -14.75 21.18 2.20
N ASN A 220 -13.91 20.31 1.64
CA ASN A 220 -12.91 20.68 0.64
C ASN A 220 -13.46 20.94 -0.76
N THR A 221 -14.74 20.68 -0.98
CA THR A 221 -15.42 21.00 -2.24
C THR A 221 -16.06 22.39 -2.22
N ALA A 222 -16.10 23.02 -1.05
CA ALA A 222 -16.52 24.40 -0.87
C ALA A 222 -15.45 25.40 -1.32
N GLY A 223 -15.85 26.61 -1.72
CA GLY A 223 -14.93 27.72 -2.02
C GLY A 223 -14.69 28.65 -0.82
N GLY A 224 -13.84 29.66 -1.01
CA GLY A 224 -13.67 30.74 -0.04
C GLY A 224 -12.97 30.32 1.26
N GLU A 225 -13.45 30.80 2.40
CA GLU A 225 -12.83 30.57 3.72
C GLU A 225 -12.82 29.09 4.13
N THR A 226 -13.81 28.30 3.69
CA THR A 226 -13.87 26.85 3.95
C THR A 226 -12.70 26.12 3.28
N ALA A 227 -12.39 26.46 2.02
CA ALA A 227 -11.27 25.87 1.29
C ALA A 227 -9.91 26.15 1.97
N GLU A 228 -9.76 27.32 2.60
CA GLU A 228 -8.52 27.67 3.31
C GLU A 228 -8.35 26.88 4.62
N ARG A 229 -9.44 26.59 5.35
CA ARG A 229 -9.37 25.80 6.61
C ARG A 229 -8.99 24.34 6.37
N VAL A 230 -9.41 23.75 5.26
CA VAL A 230 -9.22 22.32 4.96
C VAL A 230 -7.96 22.02 4.14
N ARG A 231 -7.32 23.04 3.56
CA ARG A 231 -6.24 22.93 2.56
C ARG A 231 -5.14 21.93 2.92
N THR A 232 -4.81 21.79 4.21
CA THR A 232 -3.77 20.87 4.69
C THR A 232 -4.17 20.11 5.96
N ASP A 233 -5.45 20.13 6.35
CA ASP A 233 -5.88 19.69 7.67
C ASP A 233 -7.18 18.88 7.61
N ASN A 234 -7.31 17.87 8.48
CA ASN A 234 -8.51 17.05 8.69
C ASN A 234 -9.06 17.27 10.10
N SER A 235 -9.05 18.52 10.57
CA SER A 235 -9.53 18.89 11.89
C SER A 235 -11.01 18.58 12.08
N ARG A 236 -11.34 18.16 13.31
CA ARG A 236 -12.65 17.72 13.76
C ARG A 236 -13.17 18.52 14.94
N TYR A 237 -12.27 19.18 15.65
CA TYR A 237 -12.56 19.92 16.88
C TYR A 237 -11.95 21.32 16.83
N ILE A 238 -12.48 22.19 17.68
CA ILE A 238 -11.93 23.50 18.01
C ILE A 238 -11.60 23.49 19.49
N VAL A 239 -10.33 23.64 19.81
CA VAL A 239 -9.85 23.90 21.17
C VAL A 239 -9.78 25.41 21.38
N THR A 240 -10.39 25.90 22.45
CA THR A 240 -10.26 27.30 22.86
C THR A 240 -9.72 27.37 24.28
N VAL A 241 -8.62 28.12 24.45
CA VAL A 241 -8.10 28.51 25.75
C VAL A 241 -8.19 30.02 25.85
N ALA A 242 -8.88 30.53 26.86
CA ALA A 242 -9.14 31.97 26.96
C ALA A 242 -9.27 32.42 28.42
N THR A 243 -8.96 33.67 28.70
CA THR A 243 -9.20 34.26 30.03
C THR A 243 -10.64 34.76 30.16
N GLU A 244 -11.45 34.11 31.00
CA GLU A 244 -12.82 34.53 31.33
C GLU A 244 -12.96 34.71 32.86
N GLU A 245 -13.65 35.77 33.30
CA GLU A 245 -13.95 36.03 34.72
C GLU A 245 -12.78 35.91 35.73
N ARG A 246 -11.54 36.17 35.27
CA ARG A 246 -10.26 36.10 36.01
C ARG A 246 -9.64 34.70 36.17
N ALA A 247 -10.13 33.68 35.48
CA ALA A 247 -9.45 32.40 35.33
C ALA A 247 -9.24 32.07 33.84
N THR A 248 -8.14 31.38 33.53
CA THR A 248 -7.93 30.82 32.20
C THR A 248 -8.78 29.57 32.09
N ILE A 249 -9.72 29.56 31.14
CA ILE A 249 -10.57 28.40 30.84
C ILE A 249 -10.07 27.69 29.60
N GLY A 250 -10.32 26.39 29.55
CA GLY A 250 -10.09 25.55 28.39
C GLY A 250 -11.38 24.83 28.00
N THR A 251 -11.69 24.85 26.70
CA THR A 251 -12.94 24.29 26.15
C THR A 251 -12.67 23.50 24.87
N VAL A 252 -13.55 22.54 24.60
CA VAL A 252 -13.59 21.78 23.35
C VAL A 252 -14.96 21.94 22.70
N SER A 253 -14.98 22.36 21.44
CA SER A 253 -16.18 22.42 20.59
C SER A 253 -15.98 21.51 19.37
N PRO A 254 -17.06 20.98 18.75
CA PRO A 254 -16.94 20.35 17.44
C PRO A 254 -16.56 21.38 16.37
N GLY A 255 -15.93 20.89 15.29
CA GLY A 255 -15.68 21.66 14.09
C GLY A 255 -16.93 21.84 13.23
N THR A 256 -16.71 22.01 11.92
CA THR A 256 -17.79 22.09 10.93
C THR A 256 -18.43 20.72 10.72
N PHE A 257 -19.75 20.66 10.66
CA PHE A 257 -20.49 19.51 10.16
C PHE A 257 -20.85 19.74 8.70
N VAL A 258 -20.59 18.75 7.85
CA VAL A 258 -21.13 18.72 6.49
C VAL A 258 -22.45 17.95 6.53
N VAL A 259 -23.54 18.63 6.20
CA VAL A 259 -24.88 18.05 6.03
C VAL A 259 -25.03 17.52 4.61
N ARG A 260 -24.40 18.20 3.65
CA ARG A 260 -24.20 17.73 2.27
C ARG A 260 -23.02 18.46 1.66
N GLY A 261 -22.07 17.73 1.08
CA GLY A 261 -20.97 18.34 0.34
C GLY A 261 -21.46 19.11 -0.90
N SER A 262 -20.63 20.01 -1.41
CA SER A 262 -21.03 20.92 -2.50
C SER A 262 -21.35 20.20 -3.83
N THR A 263 -20.94 18.94 -3.99
CA THR A 263 -21.27 18.09 -5.15
C THR A 263 -22.29 16.98 -4.84
N ALA A 264 -22.77 16.87 -3.61
CA ALA A 264 -23.60 15.74 -3.17
C ALA A 264 -24.99 15.70 -3.85
N GLU A 265 -25.51 16.84 -4.30
CA GLU A 265 -26.78 16.94 -5.02
C GLU A 265 -26.73 16.35 -6.44
N LEU A 266 -25.54 16.02 -6.95
CA LEU A 266 -25.38 15.37 -8.26
C LEU A 266 -25.87 13.91 -8.28
N GLY A 267 -26.14 13.30 -7.12
CA GLY A 267 -26.65 11.94 -7.02
C GLY A 267 -26.35 11.22 -5.71
N LEU A 268 -25.35 11.68 -4.95
CA LEU A 268 -24.89 11.06 -3.70
C LEU A 268 -25.85 11.23 -2.51
N GLY A 269 -26.54 12.37 -2.44
CA GLY A 269 -27.48 12.69 -1.35
C GLY A 269 -26.81 13.19 -0.07
N PRO A 270 -27.59 13.44 1.00
CA PRO A 270 -27.09 14.02 2.24
C PRO A 270 -26.11 13.09 2.99
N ASP A 271 -25.32 13.70 3.86
CA ASP A 271 -24.44 13.02 4.79
C ASP A 271 -25.19 12.44 5.99
N GLU A 272 -24.48 11.65 6.80
CA GLU A 272 -25.02 11.16 8.07
C GLU A 272 -25.25 12.32 9.05
N ASP A 273 -26.29 12.17 9.86
CA ASP A 273 -26.68 13.12 10.90
C ASP A 273 -25.47 13.61 11.74
N PRO A 274 -25.27 14.94 11.85
CA PRO A 274 -24.25 15.54 12.69
C PRO A 274 -24.32 15.04 14.13
N TYR A 275 -23.19 14.61 14.70
CA TYR A 275 -23.14 14.18 16.09
C TYR A 275 -21.82 14.51 16.80
N VAL A 276 -21.92 14.61 18.11
CA VAL A 276 -20.78 14.53 19.04
C VAL A 276 -21.11 13.56 20.18
N LYS A 277 -20.07 12.93 20.71
CA LYS A 277 -20.12 12.11 21.92
C LYS A 277 -19.12 12.65 22.93
N VAL A 278 -19.48 12.59 24.20
CA VAL A 278 -18.63 12.97 25.33
C VAL A 278 -18.67 11.82 26.34
N ARG A 279 -17.51 11.33 26.75
CA ARG A 279 -17.39 10.35 27.83
C ARG A 279 -16.55 10.90 28.96
N PRO A 280 -17.18 11.46 30.02
CA PRO A 280 -16.50 11.82 31.25
C PRO A 280 -16.08 10.56 32.01
N VAL A 281 -14.87 10.57 32.56
CA VAL A 281 -14.29 9.46 33.32
C VAL A 281 -13.47 10.01 34.49
N ALA A 282 -13.33 9.22 35.55
CA ALA A 282 -12.35 9.48 36.60
C ALA A 282 -10.98 8.88 36.22
N ASP A 283 -10.22 8.39 37.19
CA ASP A 283 -9.05 7.53 36.97
C ASP A 283 -9.54 6.15 36.50
N ILE A 284 -9.30 5.80 35.24
CA ILE A 284 -9.78 4.54 34.63
C ILE A 284 -8.68 3.58 34.24
N ASN A 285 -7.41 4.00 34.35
CA ASN A 285 -6.27 3.11 34.25
C ASN A 285 -5.71 2.69 35.63
N ASP A 286 -6.36 3.13 36.72
CA ASP A 286 -6.06 2.84 38.12
C ASP A 286 -4.62 3.22 38.53
N ASP A 287 -4.07 4.29 37.94
CA ASP A 287 -2.70 4.77 38.22
C ASP A 287 -2.61 5.79 39.37
N GLY A 288 -3.76 6.22 39.90
CA GLY A 288 -3.90 7.13 41.03
C GLY A 288 -3.96 8.61 40.65
N ALA A 289 -4.01 8.94 39.36
CA ALA A 289 -4.13 10.31 38.86
C ALA A 289 -5.10 10.41 37.68
N VAL A 290 -5.81 11.52 37.56
CA VAL A 290 -6.62 11.84 36.38
C VAL A 290 -5.76 12.64 35.41
N THR A 291 -5.51 12.08 34.24
CA THR A 291 -4.60 12.65 33.23
C THR A 291 -5.22 12.63 31.83
N TRP A 292 -4.46 13.10 30.84
CA TRP A 292 -4.85 13.00 29.44
C TRP A 292 -5.00 11.53 28.98
N GLN A 293 -4.37 10.59 29.66
CA GLN A 293 -4.43 9.17 29.31
C GLN A 293 -5.81 8.59 29.61
N ASP A 294 -6.44 8.98 30.72
CA ASP A 294 -7.84 8.62 31.04
C ASP A 294 -8.79 9.19 29.98
N ALA A 295 -8.60 10.46 29.61
CA ALA A 295 -9.35 11.08 28.52
C ALA A 295 -9.14 10.32 27.19
N ALA A 296 -7.92 9.89 26.88
CA ALA A 296 -7.59 9.17 25.66
C ALA A 296 -8.19 7.75 25.62
N ILE A 297 -8.21 7.04 26.76
CA ILE A 297 -8.93 5.76 26.90
C ILE A 297 -10.43 6.02 26.68
N ALA A 298 -11.01 7.06 27.30
CA ALA A 298 -12.42 7.41 27.11
C ALA A 298 -12.75 7.74 25.64
N ALA A 299 -11.87 8.47 24.94
CA ALA A 299 -12.01 8.78 23.52
C ALA A 299 -11.94 7.51 22.65
N ARG A 300 -11.00 6.60 22.94
CA ARG A 300 -10.88 5.32 22.23
C ARG A 300 -12.15 4.49 22.35
N ASP A 301 -12.73 4.42 23.54
CA ASP A 301 -13.87 3.54 23.80
C ASP A 301 -15.18 4.02 23.12
N ILE A 302 -15.28 5.31 22.79
CA ILE A 302 -16.45 5.88 22.07
C ILE A 302 -16.19 6.13 20.58
N ALA A 303 -14.96 5.95 20.12
CA ALA A 303 -14.57 6.12 18.73
C ALA A 303 -15.38 5.19 17.81
N GLU A 304 -15.65 5.63 16.58
CA GLU A 304 -16.26 4.74 15.59
C GLU A 304 -15.34 3.53 15.32
N PRO A 305 -15.92 2.33 15.10
CA PRO A 305 -15.16 1.19 14.62
C PRO A 305 -14.45 1.54 13.30
N VAL A 306 -13.20 1.09 13.17
CA VAL A 306 -12.46 1.22 11.91
C VAL A 306 -12.51 -0.14 11.22
N THR A 307 -13.17 -0.19 10.05
CA THR A 307 -13.39 -1.43 9.29
C THR A 307 -12.06 -2.14 9.00
N GLY A 308 -11.93 -3.39 9.45
CA GLY A 308 -10.73 -4.23 9.26
C GLY A 308 -9.65 -4.08 10.32
N SER A 309 -9.79 -3.16 11.28
CA SER A 309 -8.76 -2.89 12.31
C SER A 309 -8.45 -4.09 13.20
N GLU A 310 -9.39 -5.02 13.37
CA GLU A 310 -9.21 -6.27 14.12
C GLU A 310 -8.12 -7.18 13.51
N SER A 311 -7.82 -7.04 12.22
CA SER A 311 -6.81 -7.82 11.53
C SER A 311 -5.38 -7.27 11.72
N VAL A 312 -5.23 -5.97 12.03
CA VAL A 312 -3.94 -5.27 12.05
C VAL A 312 -2.87 -5.95 12.92
N PRO A 313 -3.18 -6.46 14.13
CA PRO A 313 -2.18 -7.19 14.94
C PRO A 313 -1.75 -8.53 14.34
N GLN A 314 -2.54 -9.12 13.43
CA GLN A 314 -2.24 -10.38 12.74
C GLN A 314 -1.54 -10.18 11.39
N GLU A 315 -1.66 -8.99 10.78
CA GLU A 315 -0.98 -8.63 9.52
C GLU A 315 0.52 -8.36 9.71
N VAL A 316 1.28 -9.36 10.17
CA VAL A 316 2.73 -9.24 10.43
C VAL A 316 3.51 -8.96 9.14
N ILE A 317 3.03 -9.51 8.03
CA ILE A 317 3.74 -9.51 6.75
C ILE A 317 2.94 -8.67 5.77
N LYS A 318 3.34 -7.41 5.59
CA LYS A 318 2.83 -6.55 4.53
C LYS A 318 3.80 -6.58 3.35
N ARG A 319 3.28 -6.85 2.14
CA ARG A 319 4.10 -6.96 0.93
C ARG A 319 3.37 -6.54 -0.34
N ILE A 320 4.13 -6.22 -1.38
CA ILE A 320 3.68 -5.61 -2.63
C ILE A 320 4.20 -6.43 -3.83
N PRO A 321 3.51 -7.52 -4.21
CA PRO A 321 3.76 -8.18 -5.48
C PRO A 321 3.50 -7.22 -6.64
N PHE A 322 4.51 -7.01 -7.48
CA PHE A 322 4.51 -5.91 -8.43
C PHE A 322 4.50 -6.39 -9.87
N ASN A 323 3.55 -5.84 -10.66
CA ASN A 323 3.47 -6.00 -12.11
C ASN A 323 3.43 -4.63 -12.77
N ILE A 324 4.20 -4.42 -13.83
CA ILE A 324 4.22 -3.16 -14.59
C ILE A 324 4.64 -3.42 -16.04
N VAL A 325 4.37 -2.46 -16.93
CA VAL A 325 4.93 -2.36 -18.29
C VAL A 325 4.71 -3.59 -19.19
N SER A 326 3.55 -4.26 -19.09
CA SER A 326 3.22 -5.48 -19.85
C SER A 326 4.11 -6.70 -19.53
N GLN A 327 5.08 -6.57 -18.64
CA GLN A 327 6.06 -7.63 -18.37
C GLN A 327 5.50 -8.74 -17.50
N ALA A 328 4.39 -8.50 -16.78
CA ALA A 328 3.84 -9.39 -15.77
C ALA A 328 4.96 -9.99 -14.90
N THR A 329 5.77 -9.11 -14.30
CA THR A 329 6.98 -9.43 -13.52
C THR A 329 6.72 -10.41 -12.38
N HIS A 330 5.52 -10.38 -11.78
CA HIS A 330 5.07 -11.33 -10.75
C HIS A 330 3.64 -11.81 -11.02
N PRO A 331 3.45 -12.82 -11.89
CA PRO A 331 2.12 -13.34 -12.22
C PRO A 331 1.38 -13.89 -10.99
N PHE A 332 0.04 -13.86 -10.98
CA PHE A 332 -0.76 -14.17 -9.79
C PHE A 332 -0.48 -15.57 -9.20
N LEU A 333 -0.28 -16.59 -10.03
CA LEU A 333 0.02 -17.94 -9.54
C LEU A 333 1.48 -18.12 -9.07
N ARG A 334 2.41 -17.25 -9.51
CA ARG A 334 3.76 -17.16 -8.93
C ARG A 334 3.69 -16.52 -7.54
N THR A 335 2.90 -15.47 -7.37
CA THR A 335 2.59 -14.86 -6.07
C THR A 335 1.94 -15.85 -5.12
N LEU A 336 1.08 -16.75 -5.60
CA LEU A 336 0.49 -17.80 -4.76
C LEU A 336 1.57 -18.74 -4.19
N ASP A 337 2.57 -19.10 -4.98
CA ASP A 337 3.68 -19.89 -4.47
C ASP A 337 4.55 -19.06 -3.48
N ASP A 338 4.80 -17.77 -3.71
CA ASP A 338 5.43 -16.92 -2.68
C ASP A 338 4.61 -16.85 -1.38
N THR A 339 3.29 -16.77 -1.46
CA THR A 339 2.40 -16.80 -0.28
C THR A 339 2.61 -18.04 0.56
N LYS A 340 2.74 -19.21 -0.08
CA LYS A 340 2.98 -20.48 0.61
C LYS A 340 4.39 -20.55 1.18
N ARG A 341 5.37 -20.07 0.42
CA ARG A 341 6.79 -20.01 0.81
C ARG A 341 6.96 -19.17 2.07
N ILE A 342 6.33 -18.01 2.12
CA ILE A 342 6.30 -17.12 3.27
C ILE A 342 5.60 -17.79 4.45
N ALA A 343 4.41 -18.37 4.24
CA ALA A 343 3.67 -19.05 5.31
C ALA A 343 4.45 -20.23 5.92
N LEU A 344 5.18 -20.98 5.09
CA LEU A 344 6.11 -22.02 5.57
C LEU A 344 7.28 -21.42 6.37
N ALA A 345 7.87 -20.32 5.88
CA ALA A 345 8.96 -19.62 6.54
C ALA A 345 8.57 -18.98 7.87
N THR A 346 7.28 -18.71 8.09
CA THR A 346 6.77 -18.03 9.29
C THR A 346 5.88 -18.90 10.16
N ASP A 347 5.67 -20.16 9.79
CA ASP A 347 4.72 -21.07 10.44
C ASP A 347 3.31 -20.45 10.54
N GLY A 348 2.88 -19.80 9.44
CA GLY A 348 1.52 -19.30 9.25
C GLY A 348 1.22 -17.93 9.83
N LEU A 349 2.21 -17.04 10.06
CA LEU A 349 1.92 -15.65 10.40
C LEU A 349 1.08 -14.96 9.31
N GLY A 350 0.17 -14.07 9.72
CA GLY A 350 -0.76 -13.41 8.82
C GLY A 350 -0.08 -12.49 7.80
N GLN A 351 -0.53 -12.57 6.55
CA GLN A 351 -0.04 -11.80 5.43
C GLN A 351 -1.11 -10.84 4.92
N SER A 352 -0.71 -9.61 4.60
CA SER A 352 -1.50 -8.60 3.91
C SER A 352 -0.81 -8.27 2.59
N VAL A 353 -1.40 -8.72 1.48
CA VAL A 353 -0.76 -8.74 0.16
C VAL A 353 -1.41 -7.71 -0.76
N MET A 354 -0.72 -6.60 -1.01
CA MET A 354 -1.22 -5.51 -1.87
C MET A 354 -0.79 -5.74 -3.33
N LEU A 355 -1.72 -6.17 -4.17
CA LEU A 355 -1.47 -6.44 -5.59
C LEU A 355 -1.35 -5.13 -6.37
N LYS A 356 -0.10 -4.66 -6.55
CA LYS A 356 0.20 -3.45 -7.30
C LYS A 356 0.42 -3.81 -8.78
N GLY A 357 -0.53 -3.40 -9.61
CA GLY A 357 -0.60 -3.74 -11.03
C GLY A 357 -1.46 -4.95 -11.37
N TYR A 358 -2.55 -5.15 -10.62
CA TYR A 358 -3.53 -6.20 -10.91
C TYR A 358 -4.39 -5.93 -12.16
N GLN A 359 -4.40 -4.69 -12.66
CA GLN A 359 -5.18 -4.21 -13.81
C GLN A 359 -4.33 -4.18 -15.09
N ALA A 360 -4.99 -4.37 -16.24
CA ALA A 360 -4.45 -4.13 -17.58
C ALA A 360 -2.98 -4.56 -17.76
N GLU A 361 -2.09 -3.62 -18.08
CA GLU A 361 -0.67 -3.89 -18.32
C GLU A 361 0.20 -3.85 -17.06
N GLY A 362 -0.40 -3.61 -15.90
CA GLY A 362 0.25 -3.50 -14.61
C GLY A 362 -0.07 -2.18 -13.89
N HIS A 363 0.82 -1.79 -12.97
CA HIS A 363 0.69 -0.57 -12.19
C HIS A 363 0.68 0.66 -13.11
N ASP A 364 -0.11 1.67 -12.75
CA ASP A 364 -0.26 2.90 -13.55
C ASP A 364 -0.75 2.62 -14.99
N SER A 365 -1.61 1.60 -15.15
CA SER A 365 -2.31 1.26 -16.40
C SER A 365 -3.82 1.18 -16.13
N ALA A 366 -4.62 1.70 -17.06
CA ALA A 366 -6.09 1.64 -17.05
C ALA A 366 -6.82 2.14 -15.77
N HIS A 367 -6.21 2.95 -14.91
CA HIS A 367 -6.97 3.66 -13.87
C HIS A 367 -8.05 4.57 -14.51
N PRO A 368 -9.29 4.64 -13.98
CA PRO A 368 -9.81 4.00 -12.76
C PRO A 368 -10.71 2.75 -13.00
N ASP A 369 -10.37 1.85 -13.92
CA ASP A 369 -11.16 0.62 -14.20
C ASP A 369 -10.96 -0.47 -13.14
N TYR A 370 -11.56 -0.31 -11.95
CA TYR A 370 -11.35 -1.26 -10.84
C TYR A 370 -11.81 -2.70 -11.13
N ALA A 371 -12.85 -2.85 -11.96
CA ALA A 371 -13.43 -4.12 -12.39
C ALA A 371 -13.29 -4.31 -13.91
N GLY A 372 -13.42 -5.56 -14.37
CA GLY A 372 -13.51 -5.86 -15.80
C GLY A 372 -12.24 -5.65 -16.64
N HIS A 373 -11.18 -5.06 -16.07
CA HIS A 373 -9.94 -4.73 -16.77
C HIS A 373 -8.70 -5.35 -16.08
N TYR A 374 -8.73 -6.66 -15.87
CA TYR A 374 -7.69 -7.40 -15.16
C TYR A 374 -6.43 -7.65 -16.01
N ASN A 375 -5.28 -7.78 -15.35
CA ASN A 375 -4.01 -8.07 -16.01
C ASN A 375 -3.99 -9.49 -16.59
N HIS A 376 -4.33 -9.59 -17.87
CA HIS A 376 -4.42 -10.87 -18.58
C HIS A 376 -3.05 -11.55 -18.71
N ARG A 377 -1.96 -10.79 -18.82
CA ARG A 377 -0.58 -11.31 -18.92
C ARG A 377 -0.11 -11.92 -17.61
N ALA A 378 -0.60 -11.43 -16.47
CA ALA A 378 -0.41 -12.02 -15.15
C ALA A 378 -1.35 -13.21 -14.85
N GLY A 379 -2.30 -13.53 -15.74
CA GLY A 379 -3.25 -14.64 -15.62
C GLY A 379 -4.73 -14.23 -15.58
N GLY A 380 -5.01 -12.93 -15.57
CA GLY A 380 -6.36 -12.36 -15.58
C GLY A 380 -7.19 -12.72 -14.34
N LYS A 381 -8.50 -12.52 -14.44
CA LYS A 381 -9.44 -12.75 -13.34
C LYS A 381 -9.40 -14.17 -12.78
N THR A 382 -9.20 -15.18 -13.63
CA THR A 382 -9.19 -16.60 -13.23
C THR A 382 -8.05 -16.89 -12.24
N ASP A 383 -6.84 -16.44 -12.57
CA ASP A 383 -5.67 -16.68 -11.73
C ASP A 383 -5.67 -15.76 -10.50
N LEU A 384 -6.18 -14.53 -10.62
CA LEU A 384 -6.43 -13.65 -9.47
C LEU A 384 -7.39 -14.29 -8.47
N THR A 385 -8.50 -14.86 -8.96
CA THR A 385 -9.47 -15.58 -8.10
C THR A 385 -8.82 -16.77 -7.43
N THR A 386 -8.02 -17.54 -8.17
CA THR A 386 -7.28 -18.69 -7.63
C THR A 386 -6.28 -18.27 -6.55
N LEU A 387 -5.52 -17.20 -6.78
CA LEU A 387 -4.59 -16.63 -5.80
C LEU A 387 -5.31 -16.26 -4.50
N VAL A 388 -6.39 -15.48 -4.61
CA VAL A 388 -7.10 -14.95 -3.44
C VAL A 388 -7.78 -16.08 -2.65
N THR A 389 -8.41 -17.04 -3.33
CA THR A 389 -9.10 -18.16 -2.67
C THR A 389 -8.14 -19.16 -2.05
N GLU A 390 -7.10 -19.60 -2.76
CA GLU A 390 -6.15 -20.56 -2.19
C GLU A 390 -5.22 -19.89 -1.18
N GLY A 391 -4.85 -18.63 -1.39
CA GLY A 391 -3.99 -17.87 -0.49
C GLY A 391 -4.59 -17.67 0.90
N GLU A 392 -5.92 -17.58 1.02
CA GLU A 392 -6.64 -17.54 2.30
C GLU A 392 -6.26 -18.72 3.20
N THR A 393 -6.10 -19.91 2.62
CA THR A 393 -5.71 -21.14 3.35
C THR A 393 -4.27 -21.11 3.89
N TRP A 394 -3.47 -20.14 3.45
CA TRP A 394 -2.10 -19.86 3.89
C TRP A 394 -2.01 -18.58 4.74
N ASN A 395 -3.14 -18.19 5.35
CA ASN A 395 -3.29 -17.03 6.22
C ASN A 395 -2.92 -15.71 5.52
N ALA A 396 -3.35 -15.56 4.26
CA ALA A 396 -3.13 -14.35 3.48
C ALA A 396 -4.45 -13.66 3.11
N THR A 397 -4.53 -12.38 3.47
CA THR A 397 -5.55 -11.44 3.00
C THR A 397 -4.98 -10.62 1.86
N PHE A 398 -5.80 -10.31 0.86
CA PHE A 398 -5.36 -9.60 -0.34
C PHE A 398 -6.05 -8.26 -0.47
N GLY A 399 -5.34 -7.31 -1.06
CA GLY A 399 -5.89 -6.03 -1.46
C GLY A 399 -5.32 -5.60 -2.79
N VAL A 400 -5.81 -4.49 -3.29
CA VAL A 400 -5.37 -3.95 -4.58
C VAL A 400 -4.96 -2.50 -4.45
N HIS A 401 -3.97 -2.13 -5.24
CA HIS A 401 -3.64 -0.74 -5.49
C HIS A 401 -4.64 -0.14 -6.49
N VAL A 402 -5.23 1.01 -6.12
CA VAL A 402 -6.20 1.74 -6.93
C VAL A 402 -5.88 3.23 -6.93
N ASN A 403 -6.35 3.94 -7.95
CA ASN A 403 -6.18 5.38 -8.09
C ASN A 403 -7.54 6.02 -8.40
N ALA A 404 -7.87 7.11 -7.72
CA ALA A 404 -9.07 7.93 -7.92
C ALA A 404 -8.74 9.40 -8.21
N THR A 405 -7.48 9.68 -8.52
CA THR A 405 -6.93 11.03 -8.76
C THR A 405 -6.60 11.24 -10.24
N GLU A 406 -6.14 10.21 -10.93
CA GLU A 406 -5.67 10.28 -12.32
C GLU A 406 -6.21 9.12 -13.17
N ALA A 407 -6.42 9.38 -14.46
CA ALA A 407 -6.92 8.42 -15.43
C ALA A 407 -6.05 8.35 -16.69
N TYR A 408 -5.95 7.17 -17.30
CA TYR A 408 -5.20 6.94 -18.54
C TYR A 408 -6.13 6.69 -19.72
N SER A 409 -5.72 7.11 -20.92
CA SER A 409 -6.58 7.05 -22.11
C SER A 409 -7.08 5.65 -22.48
N GLU A 410 -6.37 4.61 -22.03
CA GLU A 410 -6.71 3.19 -22.24
C GLU A 410 -7.84 2.68 -21.33
N ALA A 411 -8.15 3.38 -20.23
CA ALA A 411 -9.23 2.97 -19.34
C ALA A 411 -10.60 3.10 -20.04
N HIS A 412 -11.48 2.12 -19.86
CA HIS A 412 -12.86 2.12 -20.32
C HIS A 412 -13.67 3.27 -19.71
N ALA A 413 -13.41 3.62 -18.45
CA ALA A 413 -14.05 4.75 -17.78
C ALA A 413 -13.54 6.12 -18.28
N PHE A 414 -12.44 6.17 -19.03
CA PHE A 414 -11.86 7.41 -19.50
C PHE A 414 -12.83 8.18 -20.41
N SER A 415 -13.15 9.40 -20.03
CA SER A 415 -14.03 10.28 -20.79
C SER A 415 -13.78 11.73 -20.40
N GLU A 416 -14.14 12.67 -21.28
CA GLU A 416 -14.07 14.10 -20.95
C GLU A 416 -14.96 14.47 -19.75
N ASP A 417 -16.01 13.69 -19.46
CA ASP A 417 -16.89 13.90 -18.32
C ASP A 417 -16.25 13.50 -16.98
N LEU A 418 -15.36 12.50 -16.99
CA LEU A 418 -14.58 12.06 -15.83
C LEU A 418 -13.47 13.05 -15.47
N LEU A 419 -12.91 13.75 -16.47
CA LEU A 419 -11.76 14.63 -16.29
C LEU A 419 -12.15 16.00 -15.77
N ARG A 420 -11.22 16.65 -15.07
CA ARG A 420 -11.37 18.06 -14.68
C ARG A 420 -11.50 18.97 -15.90
N ASP A 421 -12.31 20.03 -15.79
CA ASP A 421 -12.40 21.11 -16.78
C ASP A 421 -11.80 22.41 -16.20
N PRO A 422 -10.77 23.02 -16.83
CA PRO A 422 -10.07 22.55 -18.03
C PRO A 422 -9.25 21.28 -17.77
N ILE A 423 -9.08 20.46 -18.81
CA ILE A 423 -8.29 19.22 -18.76
C ILE A 423 -6.88 19.52 -18.28
N GLN A 424 -6.45 18.80 -17.23
CA GLN A 424 -5.14 18.96 -16.60
C GLN A 424 -4.31 17.67 -16.75
N PRO A 425 -3.04 17.78 -17.14
CA PRO A 425 -2.16 16.62 -17.19
C PRO A 425 -1.82 16.14 -15.78
N GLY A 426 -1.84 14.83 -15.60
CA GLY A 426 -1.33 14.15 -14.41
C GLY A 426 0.08 13.57 -14.63
N TRP A 427 0.38 12.47 -13.94
CA TRP A 427 1.62 11.73 -14.13
C TRP A 427 1.78 11.21 -15.57
N GLY A 428 2.99 11.31 -16.11
CA GLY A 428 3.32 10.81 -17.44
C GLY A 428 4.45 9.80 -17.34
N TRP A 429 4.16 8.51 -17.54
CA TRP A 429 5.16 7.44 -17.49
C TRP A 429 5.12 6.53 -18.71
N MET A 430 4.33 5.45 -18.71
CA MET A 430 4.08 4.58 -19.89
C MET A 430 3.07 5.22 -20.85
N ASN A 431 2.16 6.02 -20.30
CA ASN A 431 1.20 6.83 -21.01
C ASN A 431 1.04 8.15 -20.24
N GLN A 432 0.38 9.14 -20.84
CA GLN A 432 0.07 10.39 -20.15
C GLN A 432 -1.27 10.26 -19.43
N ALA A 433 -1.27 10.42 -18.10
CA ALA A 433 -2.49 10.50 -17.30
C ALA A 433 -3.11 11.91 -17.36
N TYR A 434 -4.39 12.00 -17.02
CA TYR A 434 -5.12 13.25 -16.85
C TYR A 434 -5.87 13.24 -15.53
N MET A 435 -6.02 14.40 -14.89
CA MET A 435 -6.63 14.52 -13.56
C MET A 435 -8.13 14.22 -13.60
N ILE A 436 -8.59 13.32 -12.73
CA ILE A 436 -10.00 13.03 -12.48
C ILE A 436 -10.64 14.20 -11.71
N ASP A 437 -11.89 14.54 -12.05
CA ASP A 437 -12.74 15.42 -11.24
C ASP A 437 -13.33 14.63 -10.05
N GLY A 438 -12.49 14.39 -9.03
CA GLY A 438 -12.84 13.60 -7.84
C GLY A 438 -14.14 14.03 -7.15
N PRO A 439 -14.35 15.34 -6.86
CA PRO A 439 -15.60 15.82 -6.27
C PRO A 439 -16.84 15.48 -7.10
N LYS A 440 -16.76 15.61 -8.43
CA LYS A 440 -17.87 15.27 -9.34
C LYS A 440 -18.09 13.76 -9.45
N ASP A 441 -17.02 12.99 -9.56
CA ASP A 441 -17.05 11.53 -9.67
C ASP A 441 -17.64 10.87 -8.40
N LEU A 442 -17.32 11.43 -7.23
CA LEU A 442 -17.97 11.07 -5.96
C LEU A 442 -19.42 11.58 -5.89
N GLY A 443 -19.66 12.85 -6.24
CA GLY A 443 -21.00 13.46 -6.16
C GLY A 443 -22.05 12.79 -7.04
N THR A 444 -21.66 12.28 -8.20
CA THR A 444 -22.49 11.48 -9.11
C THR A 444 -22.56 9.99 -8.74
N ALA A 445 -21.78 9.57 -7.72
CA ALA A 445 -21.61 8.19 -7.27
C ALA A 445 -20.99 7.21 -8.30
N GLU A 446 -20.40 7.72 -9.39
CA GLU A 446 -19.79 6.86 -10.42
C GLU A 446 -18.55 6.12 -9.89
N VAL A 447 -17.72 6.76 -9.07
CA VAL A 447 -16.59 6.08 -8.39
C VAL A 447 -17.07 4.93 -7.51
N LEU A 448 -18.17 5.12 -6.79
CA LEU A 448 -18.75 4.12 -5.90
C LEU A 448 -19.34 2.95 -6.71
N ARG A 449 -19.97 3.24 -7.86
CA ARG A 449 -20.46 2.21 -8.79
C ARG A 449 -19.31 1.35 -9.30
N ARG A 450 -18.18 1.94 -9.73
CA ARG A 450 -17.02 1.17 -10.22
C ARG A 450 -16.42 0.28 -9.13
N PHE A 451 -16.37 0.73 -7.87
CA PHE A 451 -15.95 -0.11 -6.75
C PHE A 451 -16.95 -1.20 -6.38
N GLN A 452 -18.25 -0.92 -6.49
CA GLN A 452 -19.30 -1.94 -6.27
C GLN A 452 -19.23 -3.02 -7.34
N GLU A 453 -19.06 -2.66 -8.61
CA GLU A 453 -18.85 -3.61 -9.70
C GLU A 453 -17.63 -4.50 -9.45
N PHE A 454 -16.56 -3.91 -8.90
CA PHE A 454 -15.39 -4.69 -8.52
C PHE A 454 -15.70 -5.66 -7.38
N ARG A 455 -16.35 -5.18 -6.32
CA ARG A 455 -16.77 -5.97 -5.15
C ARG A 455 -17.66 -7.15 -5.53
N ASP A 456 -18.61 -6.95 -6.45
CA ASP A 456 -19.53 -7.99 -6.92
C ASP A 456 -18.83 -9.11 -7.72
N GLU A 457 -17.63 -8.82 -8.24
CA GLU A 457 -16.89 -9.71 -9.14
C GLU A 457 -15.80 -10.54 -8.47
N ILE A 458 -15.43 -10.24 -7.22
CA ILE A 458 -14.26 -10.79 -6.51
C ILE A 458 -14.64 -11.48 -5.18
N SER A 459 -13.73 -12.29 -4.65
CA SER A 459 -13.87 -12.96 -3.36
C SER A 459 -13.83 -11.97 -2.20
N GLU A 460 -14.51 -12.26 -1.09
CA GLU A 460 -14.46 -11.44 0.13
C GLU A 460 -13.06 -11.35 0.76
N ASN A 461 -12.18 -12.36 0.56
CA ASN A 461 -10.76 -12.29 0.94
C ASN A 461 -9.97 -11.22 0.13
N LEU A 462 -10.60 -10.70 -0.93
CA LEU A 462 -10.42 -9.41 -1.60
C LEU A 462 -10.57 -8.21 -0.64
N SER A 463 -9.88 -8.18 0.49
CA SER A 463 -10.05 -7.30 1.66
C SER A 463 -10.18 -5.81 1.45
N PHE A 464 -9.10 -5.25 0.92
CA PHE A 464 -8.73 -3.87 1.19
C PHE A 464 -8.30 -3.12 -0.07
N LEU A 465 -8.47 -1.81 -0.02
CA LEU A 465 -8.05 -0.88 -1.05
C LEU A 465 -6.85 -0.09 -0.53
N TYR A 466 -5.77 -0.10 -1.30
CA TYR A 466 -4.71 0.88 -1.18
C TYR A 466 -4.97 2.01 -2.17
N VAL A 467 -5.43 3.15 -1.67
CA VAL A 467 -5.74 4.34 -2.46
C VAL A 467 -4.47 5.18 -2.62
N ASP A 468 -3.88 5.11 -3.81
CA ASP A 468 -2.63 5.79 -4.16
C ASP A 468 -2.90 7.26 -4.54
N VAL A 469 -1.94 8.14 -4.22
CA VAL A 469 -1.92 9.54 -4.68
C VAL A 469 -3.20 10.32 -4.32
N TYR A 470 -3.81 10.03 -3.17
CA TYR A 470 -5.02 10.74 -2.72
C TYR A 470 -4.65 12.07 -2.03
N TYR A 471 -4.76 13.17 -2.77
CA TYR A 471 -4.38 14.50 -2.29
C TYR A 471 -5.39 15.20 -1.36
N PRO A 472 -6.72 15.13 -1.58
CA PRO A 472 -7.66 15.90 -0.78
C PRO A 472 -7.60 15.58 0.72
N SER A 473 -7.78 16.61 1.55
CA SER A 473 -8.18 16.49 2.95
C SER A 473 -9.66 16.88 3.07
N GLY A 474 -10.34 16.53 4.14
CA GLY A 474 -11.71 16.93 4.42
C GLY A 474 -12.77 15.95 3.92
N TRP A 475 -13.96 16.49 3.66
CA TRP A 475 -15.20 15.76 3.39
C TRP A 475 -15.07 14.71 2.29
N GLU A 476 -14.45 15.04 1.15
CA GLU A 476 -14.38 14.13 -0.01
C GLU A 476 -13.75 12.78 0.37
N GLY A 477 -12.61 12.81 1.06
CA GLY A 477 -11.94 11.59 1.51
C GLY A 477 -12.71 10.82 2.58
N GLN A 478 -13.33 11.52 3.53
CA GLN A 478 -14.14 10.90 4.59
C GLN A 478 -15.43 10.28 4.04
N ARG A 479 -16.10 10.96 3.11
CA ARG A 479 -17.32 10.47 2.47
C ARG A 479 -17.01 9.28 1.56
N LEU A 480 -15.96 9.38 0.74
CA LEU A 480 -15.53 8.25 -0.09
C LEU A 480 -15.20 7.02 0.76
N SER A 481 -14.39 7.17 1.82
CA SER A 481 -14.00 6.02 2.64
C SER A 481 -15.18 5.36 3.32
N ARG A 482 -16.13 6.13 3.88
CA ARG A 482 -17.35 5.60 4.50
C ARG A 482 -18.24 4.85 3.52
N GLU A 483 -18.41 5.38 2.30
CA GLU A 483 -19.21 4.70 1.28
C GLU A 483 -18.53 3.40 0.81
N LEU A 484 -17.20 3.36 0.75
CA LEU A 484 -16.46 2.13 0.43
C LEU A 484 -16.51 1.10 1.58
N GLU A 485 -16.45 1.54 2.83
CA GLU A 485 -16.63 0.68 4.00
C GLU A 485 -18.02 0.02 4.00
N LYS A 486 -19.08 0.72 3.57
CA LYS A 486 -20.42 0.14 3.40
C LYS A 486 -20.46 -0.97 2.34
N GLN A 487 -19.56 -0.95 1.36
CA GLN A 487 -19.39 -2.02 0.38
C GLN A 487 -18.49 -3.16 0.90
N GLY A 488 -17.94 -3.06 2.11
CA GLY A 488 -17.09 -4.07 2.74
C GLY A 488 -15.59 -3.88 2.50
N TRP A 489 -15.15 -2.70 2.03
CA TRP A 489 -13.72 -2.43 1.85
C TRP A 489 -13.07 -1.90 3.13
N ALA A 490 -11.95 -2.52 3.52
CA ALA A 490 -10.99 -1.85 4.41
C ALA A 490 -10.12 -0.88 3.61
N ILE A 491 -9.74 0.25 4.21
CA ILE A 491 -9.05 1.34 3.50
C ILE A 491 -7.61 1.49 3.98
N SER A 492 -6.71 1.77 3.05
CA SER A 492 -5.31 2.11 3.29
C SER A 492 -4.86 3.16 2.28
N THR A 493 -3.84 3.94 2.60
CA THR A 493 -3.45 5.12 1.80
C THR A 493 -1.94 5.23 1.62
N GLU A 494 -1.51 6.06 0.68
CA GLU A 494 -0.10 6.47 0.55
C GLU A 494 0.38 7.14 1.85
N TRP A 495 -0.29 8.24 2.24
CA TRP A 495 0.11 9.13 3.35
C TRP A 495 -0.70 8.88 4.62
N ALA A 496 -0.01 8.96 5.75
CA ALA A 496 -0.57 8.71 7.08
C ALA A 496 -1.61 9.74 7.52
N ASN A 497 -1.61 10.93 6.94
CA ASN A 497 -2.58 11.99 7.23
C ASN A 497 -3.80 12.00 6.29
N LYS A 498 -3.97 11.00 5.41
CA LYS A 498 -5.09 10.91 4.46
C LYS A 498 -6.08 9.85 4.89
N MET A 499 -7.38 10.17 4.73
CA MET A 499 -8.50 9.36 5.22
C MET A 499 -8.28 8.87 6.68
N PRO A 500 -7.89 9.76 7.62
CA PRO A 500 -7.33 9.38 8.93
C PRO A 500 -8.27 8.57 9.82
N ARG A 501 -9.59 8.63 9.58
CA ARG A 501 -10.59 7.84 10.30
C ARG A 501 -10.63 6.38 9.85
N SER A 502 -10.39 6.14 8.56
CA SER A 502 -10.61 4.83 7.90
C SER A 502 -9.29 4.12 7.57
N SER A 503 -8.22 4.85 7.29
CA SER A 503 -6.95 4.27 6.83
C SER A 503 -6.30 3.43 7.92
N LEU A 504 -6.12 2.13 7.64
CA LEU A 504 -5.47 1.16 8.53
C LEU A 504 -3.95 1.15 8.35
N TRP A 505 -3.44 1.56 7.20
CA TRP A 505 -2.02 1.47 6.86
C TRP A 505 -1.61 2.63 5.95
N SER A 506 -0.41 3.15 6.21
CA SER A 506 0.25 4.11 5.32
C SER A 506 1.54 3.54 4.77
N HIS A 507 1.65 3.58 3.45
CA HIS A 507 2.86 3.13 2.76
C HIS A 507 4.11 3.88 3.20
N TRP A 508 4.07 5.21 3.22
CA TRP A 508 5.26 5.99 3.61
C TRP A 508 5.56 5.99 5.11
N ALA A 509 4.61 5.54 5.94
CA ALA A 509 4.89 5.24 7.35
C ALA A 509 5.68 3.93 7.51
N ALA A 510 5.38 2.94 6.67
CA ALA A 510 5.97 1.60 6.75
C ALA A 510 7.22 1.41 5.85
N ASP A 511 7.44 2.25 4.84
CA ASP A 511 8.63 2.20 3.98
C ASP A 511 9.53 3.41 4.21
N GLU A 512 10.75 3.15 4.68
CA GLU A 512 11.70 4.19 5.06
C GLU A 512 12.31 4.95 3.89
N ASN A 513 12.26 4.42 2.67
CA ASN A 513 12.88 5.04 1.49
C ASN A 513 12.14 6.30 1.01
N TYR A 514 10.93 6.54 1.50
CA TYR A 514 10.05 7.58 0.98
C TYR A 514 9.94 8.83 1.86
N GLY A 515 9.55 9.98 1.29
CA GLY A 515 9.10 11.16 2.06
C GLY A 515 10.12 11.94 2.91
N GLY A 516 11.33 11.42 3.13
CA GLY A 516 12.30 12.03 4.05
C GLY A 516 11.80 12.06 5.49
N SER A 517 12.26 12.99 6.34
CA SER A 517 11.78 13.11 7.72
C SER A 517 10.45 13.87 7.85
N SER A 518 10.05 14.63 6.83
CA SER A 518 8.91 15.55 6.88
C SER A 518 7.58 14.98 6.37
N ASN A 519 7.57 13.75 5.84
CA ASN A 519 6.36 13.08 5.37
C ASN A 519 6.44 11.56 5.60
N LYS A 520 6.21 11.13 6.84
CA LYS A 520 6.31 9.74 7.31
C LYS A 520 5.01 9.31 8.01
N GLY A 521 5.12 8.46 9.02
CA GLY A 521 4.02 8.15 9.92
C GLY A 521 3.65 9.33 10.80
N LEU A 522 2.55 9.18 11.53
CA LEU A 522 2.07 10.17 12.47
C LEU A 522 3.03 10.32 13.64
N ASN A 523 3.42 11.56 13.91
CA ASN A 523 4.20 11.97 15.07
C ASN A 523 3.26 12.53 16.15
N SER A 524 2.59 11.66 16.88
CA SER A 524 1.68 12.03 17.97
C SER A 524 1.61 10.86 18.97
N GLN A 525 1.97 11.13 20.22
CA GLN A 525 1.81 10.20 21.32
C GLN A 525 0.34 10.00 21.62
N VAL A 526 -0.48 11.06 21.58
CA VAL A 526 -1.91 11.00 21.88
C VAL A 526 -2.66 10.14 20.87
N ILE A 527 -2.48 10.39 19.57
CA ILE A 527 -3.15 9.61 18.51
C ILE A 527 -2.65 8.16 18.54
N ARG A 528 -1.33 7.94 18.71
CA ARG A 528 -0.79 6.58 18.80
C ARG A 528 -1.27 5.83 20.03
N PHE A 529 -1.41 6.49 21.18
CA PHE A 529 -1.99 5.88 22.38
C PHE A 529 -3.40 5.35 22.11
N ILE A 530 -4.22 6.11 21.38
CA ILE A 530 -5.60 5.74 21.02
C ILE A 530 -5.62 4.61 19.98
N ASP A 531 -4.75 4.65 18.98
CA ASP A 531 -4.87 3.86 17.75
C ASP A 531 -3.77 2.80 17.50
N ASN A 532 -2.76 2.65 18.36
CA ASN A 532 -1.60 1.77 18.10
C ASN A 532 -2.02 0.34 17.70
N SER A 533 -3.02 -0.23 18.37
CA SER A 533 -3.53 -1.58 18.10
C SER A 533 -4.44 -1.68 16.87
N ARG A 534 -4.87 -0.55 16.29
CA ARG A 534 -5.86 -0.49 15.20
C ARG A 534 -5.26 -0.11 13.85
N LYS A 535 -4.03 0.42 13.81
CA LYS A 535 -3.42 0.99 12.59
C LYS A 535 -1.90 0.77 12.53
N ASP A 536 -1.37 0.83 11.31
CA ASP A 536 0.05 0.87 10.96
C ASP A 536 0.38 2.16 10.20
N VAL A 537 0.31 3.29 10.92
CA VAL A 537 0.52 4.62 10.36
C VAL A 537 1.58 5.40 11.13
N TRP A 538 2.47 4.71 11.85
CA TRP A 538 3.30 5.29 12.90
C TRP A 538 4.74 5.56 12.47
N ASN A 539 5.34 6.59 13.07
CA ASN A 539 6.79 6.71 13.10
C ASN A 539 7.45 5.62 13.99
N PRO A 540 8.74 5.33 13.77
CA PRO A 540 9.51 4.46 14.67
C PRO A 540 9.52 5.02 16.09
N ASP A 541 9.40 4.13 17.08
CA ASP A 541 9.43 4.46 18.52
C ASP A 541 10.31 3.43 19.27
N PRO A 542 11.11 3.83 20.27
CA PRO A 542 11.97 2.89 20.99
C PRO A 542 11.24 1.79 21.75
N LEU A 543 10.03 2.07 22.24
CA LEU A 543 9.21 1.12 23.01
C LEU A 543 8.32 0.30 22.07
N LEU A 544 7.65 0.94 21.11
CA LEU A 544 6.66 0.30 20.24
C LEU A 544 7.20 -0.15 18.88
N SER A 545 8.32 0.39 18.41
CA SER A 545 8.84 0.27 17.04
C SER A 545 7.86 0.81 15.99
N ASN A 546 7.89 0.31 14.76
CA ASN A 546 6.87 0.43 13.72
C ASN A 546 7.00 -0.79 12.81
N ALA A 547 5.88 -1.33 12.30
CA ALA A 547 5.96 -2.41 11.33
C ALA A 547 6.41 -1.84 9.98
N ASN A 548 7.39 -2.47 9.33
CA ASN A 548 7.94 -2.01 8.07
C ASN A 548 7.62 -2.94 6.91
N VAL A 549 7.62 -2.34 5.72
CA VAL A 549 7.66 -3.04 4.45
C VAL A 549 9.12 -3.13 3.97
N GLN A 550 9.58 -4.35 3.77
CA GLN A 550 10.76 -4.70 2.99
C GLN A 550 10.24 -5.64 1.91
N GLU A 551 10.74 -5.54 0.68
CA GLU A 551 10.18 -6.27 -0.46
C GLU A 551 11.20 -7.22 -1.09
N PHE A 552 10.70 -8.20 -1.84
CA PHE A 552 11.49 -9.03 -2.76
C PHE A 552 10.73 -9.40 -4.04
N GLU A 553 9.49 -8.91 -4.19
CA GLU A 553 8.58 -9.23 -5.29
C GLU A 553 8.49 -8.10 -6.33
N GLY A 554 9.59 -7.37 -6.53
CA GLY A 554 9.78 -6.42 -7.62
C GLY A 554 9.51 -4.95 -7.29
N TRP A 555 8.75 -4.62 -6.24
CA TRP A 555 8.52 -3.22 -5.87
C TRP A 555 9.85 -2.48 -5.60
N THR A 556 10.03 -1.33 -6.23
CA THR A 556 11.29 -0.53 -6.25
C THR A 556 12.53 -1.30 -6.71
N GLY A 557 12.36 -2.41 -7.43
CA GLY A 557 13.45 -3.30 -7.84
C GLY A 557 14.02 -4.16 -6.72
N HIS A 558 13.31 -4.29 -5.60
CA HIS A 558 13.74 -5.17 -4.52
C HIS A 558 13.50 -6.64 -4.87
N GLN A 559 14.52 -7.47 -4.63
CA GLN A 559 14.53 -8.91 -4.92
C GLN A 559 15.10 -9.77 -3.77
N ASP A 560 15.51 -9.18 -2.66
CA ASP A 560 16.23 -9.89 -1.58
C ASP A 560 15.28 -10.43 -0.51
N ALA A 561 14.95 -11.72 -0.61
CA ALA A 561 14.11 -12.39 0.38
C ALA A 561 14.80 -12.55 1.76
N ASN A 562 16.14 -12.46 1.84
CA ASN A 562 16.82 -12.51 3.14
C ASN A 562 16.52 -11.24 3.96
N ALA A 563 16.64 -10.06 3.34
CA ALA A 563 16.29 -8.79 3.96
C ALA A 563 14.81 -8.75 4.37
N PHE A 564 13.93 -9.30 3.53
CA PHE A 564 12.51 -9.47 3.82
C PHE A 564 12.28 -10.27 5.12
N PHE A 565 12.80 -11.50 5.21
CA PHE A 565 12.58 -12.35 6.40
C PHE A 565 13.27 -11.79 7.64
N ALA A 566 14.44 -11.16 7.50
CA ALA A 566 15.11 -10.49 8.61
C ALA A 566 14.23 -9.36 9.20
N THR A 567 13.59 -8.56 8.34
CA THR A 567 12.67 -7.49 8.77
C THR A 567 11.44 -8.06 9.49
N VAL A 568 10.85 -9.15 8.96
CA VAL A 568 9.73 -9.85 9.60
C VAL A 568 10.08 -10.24 11.03
N TRP A 569 11.20 -10.94 11.23
CA TRP A 569 11.56 -11.50 12.53
C TRP A 569 12.14 -10.48 13.52
N ALA A 570 12.99 -9.56 13.04
CA ALA A 570 13.67 -8.62 13.92
C ALA A 570 12.76 -7.44 14.33
N ARG A 571 11.84 -7.02 13.45
CA ARG A 571 11.01 -5.83 13.67
C ARG A 571 9.52 -6.13 13.75
N ASN A 572 8.95 -6.77 12.73
CA ASN A 572 7.48 -6.82 12.61
C ASN A 572 6.85 -7.72 13.68
N VAL A 573 7.41 -8.90 13.96
CA VAL A 573 6.86 -9.81 14.99
C VAL A 573 6.79 -9.14 16.37
N PRO A 574 7.86 -8.53 16.92
CA PRO A 574 7.77 -7.79 18.18
C PRO A 574 6.81 -6.60 18.15
N THR A 575 6.75 -5.87 17.04
CA THR A 575 5.83 -4.73 16.88
C THR A 575 4.37 -5.20 16.93
N LYS A 576 4.06 -6.24 16.15
CA LYS A 576 2.71 -6.82 16.09
C LYS A 576 2.29 -7.46 17.40
N PHE A 577 3.22 -8.07 18.13
CA PHE A 577 2.98 -8.56 19.49
C PHE A 577 2.42 -7.45 20.40
N LEU A 578 3.02 -6.25 20.37
CA LEU A 578 2.58 -5.09 21.15
C LEU A 578 1.29 -4.44 20.63
N GLN A 579 0.89 -4.70 19.37
CA GLN A 579 -0.37 -4.19 18.83
C GLN A 579 -1.58 -5.07 19.22
N ARG A 580 -1.37 -6.24 19.84
CA ARG A 580 -2.47 -7.14 20.22
C ARG A 580 -3.31 -6.64 21.39
N SER A 581 -2.85 -5.62 22.10
CA SER A 581 -3.54 -5.04 23.25
C SER A 581 -3.43 -3.52 23.23
N PRO A 582 -4.50 -2.78 23.59
CA PRO A 582 -4.48 -1.33 23.62
C PRO A 582 -3.59 -0.79 24.74
N ILE A 583 -3.00 0.39 24.52
CA ILE A 583 -2.19 1.10 25.52
C ILE A 583 -3.10 1.67 26.62
N VAL A 584 -2.71 1.54 27.89
CA VAL A 584 -3.43 2.13 29.04
C VAL A 584 -2.54 3.06 29.88
N SER A 585 -1.22 2.96 29.74
CA SER A 585 -0.27 3.88 30.35
C SER A 585 0.96 4.07 29.45
N TRP A 586 1.46 5.29 29.33
CA TRP A 586 2.65 5.67 28.56
C TRP A 586 3.39 6.85 29.18
N SER A 587 4.60 6.61 29.68
CA SER A 587 5.61 7.63 29.96
C SER A 587 6.76 7.55 28.96
N ALA A 588 7.15 8.67 28.36
CA ALA A 588 8.34 8.73 27.50
C ALA A 588 9.63 8.68 28.33
N ALA A 589 10.72 8.22 27.72
CA ALA A 589 12.04 8.25 28.34
C ALA A 589 12.54 9.70 28.51
N GLY A 590 13.34 9.96 29.55
CA GLY A 590 13.98 11.26 29.74
C GLY A 590 14.53 11.45 31.15
N GLU A 591 14.61 12.70 31.61
CA GLU A 591 15.19 13.04 32.93
C GLU A 591 14.48 12.37 34.12
N GLN A 592 13.20 12.00 33.95
CA GLN A 592 12.38 11.36 34.99
C GLN A 592 12.59 9.85 35.09
N GLY A 593 13.33 9.24 34.15
CA GLY A 593 13.61 7.81 34.11
C GLY A 593 13.38 7.16 32.74
N PRO A 594 13.41 5.82 32.69
CA PRO A 594 13.13 5.09 31.46
C PRO A 594 11.70 5.34 30.98
N GLY A 595 11.53 5.28 29.67
CA GLY A 595 10.22 5.20 29.05
C GLY A 595 9.54 3.89 29.42
N ARG A 596 8.21 3.94 29.61
CA ARG A 596 7.41 2.80 30.04
C ARG A 596 6.03 2.85 29.39
N ILE A 597 5.62 1.72 28.82
CA ILE A 597 4.26 1.50 28.30
C ILE A 597 3.65 0.31 29.01
N VAL A 598 2.37 0.41 29.39
CA VAL A 598 1.55 -0.71 29.87
C VAL A 598 0.36 -0.88 28.93
N LEU A 599 0.13 -2.10 28.50
CA LEU A 599 -1.03 -2.50 27.70
C LEU A 599 -2.14 -3.09 28.58
N ALA A 600 -3.37 -3.11 28.08
CA ALA A 600 -4.54 -3.56 28.83
C ALA A 600 -4.50 -5.05 29.24
N ASP A 601 -3.62 -5.86 28.63
CA ASP A 601 -3.41 -7.26 29.00
C ASP A 601 -2.30 -7.43 30.06
N GLY A 602 -1.75 -6.31 30.56
CA GLY A 602 -0.65 -6.30 31.52
C GLY A 602 0.74 -6.40 30.91
N THR A 603 0.86 -6.49 29.57
CA THR A 603 2.16 -6.42 28.89
C THR A 603 2.81 -5.06 29.17
N GLU A 604 4.08 -5.07 29.54
CA GLU A 604 4.86 -3.88 29.84
C GLU A 604 6.11 -3.81 28.95
N VAL A 605 6.43 -2.60 28.49
CA VAL A 605 7.64 -2.32 27.73
C VAL A 605 8.42 -1.19 28.39
N ILE A 606 9.73 -1.38 28.55
CA ILE A 606 10.63 -0.40 29.18
C ILE A 606 11.87 -0.19 28.30
N SER A 607 12.30 1.07 28.15
CA SER A 607 13.52 1.46 27.43
C SER A 607 14.08 2.78 27.97
N ASP A 608 15.40 2.90 28.04
CA ASP A 608 16.08 4.18 28.36
C ASP A 608 16.30 5.06 27.10
N VAL A 609 15.92 4.58 25.91
CA VAL A 609 16.17 5.26 24.64
C VAL A 609 15.03 6.24 24.34
N GLU A 610 15.38 7.50 24.04
CA GLU A 610 14.42 8.57 23.74
C GLU A 610 13.90 8.57 22.29
N SER A 611 14.71 8.12 21.34
CA SER A 611 14.33 8.07 19.92
C SER A 611 15.12 7.01 19.16
N VAL A 612 14.55 6.50 18.07
CA VAL A 612 15.15 5.47 17.22
C VAL A 612 14.92 5.80 15.74
N GLY A 613 15.90 5.51 14.90
CA GLY A 613 15.77 5.72 13.45
C GLY A 613 14.83 4.71 12.80
N GLY A 614 14.25 5.08 11.65
CA GLY A 614 13.35 4.20 10.90
C GLY A 614 14.01 2.92 10.39
N GLU A 615 15.32 2.90 10.16
CA GLU A 615 16.07 1.70 9.74
C GLU A 615 16.66 0.92 10.94
N GLU A 616 16.60 1.49 12.14
CA GLU A 616 17.21 0.92 13.34
C GLU A 616 16.24 -0.02 14.07
N ILE A 617 16.66 -1.27 14.31
CA ILE A 617 15.86 -2.22 15.09
C ILE A 617 15.95 -1.82 16.57
N PRO A 618 14.82 -1.56 17.27
CA PRO A 618 14.86 -1.19 18.68
C PRO A 618 15.17 -2.40 19.55
N THR A 619 16.46 -2.64 19.80
CA THR A 619 16.95 -3.75 20.63
C THR A 619 17.05 -3.38 22.11
N ASP A 620 17.25 -2.10 22.43
CA ASP A 620 17.39 -1.60 23.80
C ASP A 620 16.02 -1.38 24.45
N ARG A 621 15.29 -2.48 24.66
CA ARG A 621 14.04 -2.52 25.41
C ARG A 621 13.85 -3.87 26.07
N THR A 622 13.07 -3.89 27.13
CA THR A 622 12.57 -5.11 27.76
C THR A 622 11.07 -5.19 27.57
N ILE A 623 10.55 -6.35 27.15
CA ILE A 623 9.11 -6.62 27.13
C ILE A 623 8.82 -7.72 28.14
N THR A 624 7.89 -7.46 29.05
CA THR A 624 7.40 -8.41 30.04
C THR A 624 5.91 -8.66 29.84
N THR A 625 5.49 -9.90 29.94
CA THR A 625 4.06 -10.29 29.89
C THR A 625 3.86 -11.46 30.83
N ASP A 626 2.72 -11.48 31.53
CA ASP A 626 2.36 -12.59 32.44
C ASP A 626 3.52 -12.98 33.38
N GLY A 627 4.19 -11.98 33.95
CA GLY A 627 5.29 -12.15 34.90
C GLY A 627 6.64 -12.60 34.31
N ALA A 628 6.76 -12.82 33.00
CA ALA A 628 7.98 -13.26 32.34
C ALA A 628 8.54 -12.20 31.38
N THR A 629 9.87 -12.06 31.36
CA THR A 629 10.56 -11.30 30.30
C THR A 629 10.55 -12.11 29.02
N VAL A 630 9.92 -11.59 27.97
CA VAL A 630 9.76 -12.26 26.67
C VAL A 630 10.59 -11.63 25.56
N TYR A 631 11.14 -10.43 25.78
CA TYR A 631 12.09 -9.76 24.88
C TYR A 631 13.15 -9.02 25.70
N GLU A 632 14.41 -9.17 25.32
CA GLU A 632 15.52 -8.38 25.86
C GLU A 632 16.67 -8.34 24.84
N GLY A 633 17.26 -7.17 24.58
CA GLY A 633 18.48 -7.07 23.75
C GLY A 633 18.34 -7.62 22.32
N GLY A 634 17.17 -7.48 21.69
CA GLY A 634 16.91 -7.94 20.33
C GLY A 634 16.61 -9.44 20.17
N LYS A 635 16.77 -10.24 21.23
CA LYS A 635 16.35 -11.66 21.29
C LYS A 635 15.01 -11.77 22.02
N TYR A 636 14.23 -12.80 21.70
CA TYR A 636 12.92 -12.98 22.31
C TYR A 636 12.44 -14.42 22.33
N LEU A 637 11.49 -14.70 23.22
CA LEU A 637 10.62 -15.87 23.22
C LEU A 637 9.18 -15.40 23.40
N LEU A 638 8.52 -15.03 22.30
CA LEU A 638 7.20 -14.40 22.32
C LEU A 638 6.08 -15.45 22.26
N PRO A 639 5.11 -15.43 23.20
CA PRO A 639 3.92 -16.25 23.09
C PRO A 639 3.03 -15.74 21.94
N TRP A 640 2.58 -16.66 21.09
CA TRP A 640 1.74 -16.36 19.94
C TRP A 640 0.58 -17.34 19.85
N ALA A 641 -0.57 -16.83 19.41
CA ALA A 641 -1.82 -17.57 19.33
C ALA A 641 -2.64 -17.02 18.16
N ASP A 642 -2.74 -17.84 17.11
CA ASP A 642 -3.36 -17.56 15.81
C ASP A 642 -4.14 -18.80 15.29
N GLY A 643 -4.77 -19.52 16.21
CA GLY A 643 -5.42 -20.82 15.95
C GLY A 643 -4.65 -22.01 16.52
N SER A 644 -3.38 -21.82 16.88
CA SER A 644 -2.59 -22.74 17.72
C SER A 644 -1.74 -21.97 18.72
N GLU A 645 -1.55 -22.50 19.92
CA GLU A 645 -0.63 -21.92 20.90
C GLU A 645 0.81 -22.32 20.57
N LYS A 646 1.67 -21.31 20.36
CA LYS A 646 3.10 -21.49 20.02
C LYS A 646 3.96 -20.40 20.66
N LEU A 647 5.27 -20.63 20.68
CA LEU A 647 6.26 -19.61 21.03
C LEU A 647 7.18 -19.36 19.83
N TYR A 648 7.40 -18.09 19.46
CA TYR A 648 8.42 -17.74 18.48
C TYR A 648 9.72 -17.34 19.18
N HIS A 649 10.84 -17.88 18.71
CA HIS A 649 12.17 -17.54 19.20
C HIS A 649 13.05 -16.98 18.07
N TRP A 650 13.72 -15.87 18.38
CA TRP A 650 14.70 -15.23 17.52
C TRP A 650 15.90 -14.77 18.36
N ASN A 651 17.09 -14.93 17.80
CA ASN A 651 18.32 -14.40 18.36
C ASN A 651 19.22 -13.92 17.20
N PRO A 652 19.38 -12.59 17.00
CA PRO A 652 20.13 -12.06 15.88
C PRO A 652 21.61 -12.49 15.91
N ASP A 653 22.23 -12.55 17.09
CA ASP A 653 23.63 -12.93 17.28
C ASP A 653 23.83 -14.46 17.37
N GLY A 654 22.74 -15.21 17.57
CA GLY A 654 22.78 -16.64 17.81
C GLY A 654 23.37 -17.02 19.18
N GLY A 655 23.63 -18.30 19.38
CA GLY A 655 24.11 -18.87 20.63
C GLY A 655 22.98 -19.26 21.61
N SER A 656 23.35 -19.33 22.89
CA SER A 656 22.50 -19.85 23.96
C SER A 656 21.73 -18.72 24.66
N SER A 657 20.42 -18.91 24.86
CA SER A 657 19.59 -18.01 25.67
C SER A 657 18.66 -18.80 26.61
N THR A 658 18.43 -18.30 27.82
CA THR A 658 17.54 -18.92 28.79
C THR A 658 16.35 -18.00 29.06
N TRP A 659 15.14 -18.58 29.07
CA TRP A 659 13.90 -17.86 29.23
C TRP A 659 13.05 -18.51 30.33
N THR A 660 12.50 -17.68 31.21
CA THR A 660 11.38 -18.07 32.07
C THR A 660 10.11 -18.08 31.21
N LEU A 661 9.34 -19.17 31.29
CA LEU A 661 8.09 -19.32 30.58
C LEU A 661 6.96 -18.60 31.32
N THR A 662 5.98 -18.07 30.59
CA THR A 662 4.73 -17.55 31.16
C THR A 662 3.92 -18.68 31.82
N ASP A 663 2.90 -18.33 32.60
CA ASP A 663 2.14 -19.31 33.39
C ASP A 663 1.47 -20.36 32.49
N ALA A 664 1.04 -19.97 31.30
CA ALA A 664 0.47 -20.88 30.30
C ALA A 664 1.43 -21.99 29.84
N TRP A 665 2.75 -21.80 29.97
CA TRP A 665 3.77 -22.70 29.43
C TRP A 665 4.63 -23.38 30.49
N SER A 666 4.69 -22.84 31.71
CA SER A 666 5.64 -23.22 32.77
C SER A 666 5.45 -24.66 33.29
N ASP A 667 4.24 -25.21 33.19
CA ASP A 667 3.87 -26.56 33.67
C ASP A 667 4.24 -27.69 32.70
N HIS A 668 4.64 -27.39 31.46
CA HIS A 668 5.10 -28.40 30.52
C HIS A 668 6.42 -29.04 30.99
N ARG A 669 6.64 -30.32 30.67
CA ARG A 669 7.92 -31.02 30.98
C ARG A 669 8.99 -30.78 29.91
N SER A 670 8.56 -30.52 28.70
CA SER A 670 9.40 -30.29 27.53
C SER A 670 8.57 -29.60 26.46
N LEU A 671 9.23 -28.89 25.56
CA LEU A 671 8.69 -28.34 24.32
C LEU A 671 9.39 -28.98 23.12
N THR A 672 8.78 -28.89 21.95
CA THR A 672 9.41 -29.28 20.67
C THR A 672 9.71 -28.01 19.89
N MET A 673 10.98 -27.79 19.56
CA MET A 673 11.48 -26.64 18.81
C MET A 673 11.81 -27.04 17.38
N PHE A 674 11.48 -26.18 16.42
CA PHE A 674 11.83 -26.32 15.01
C PHE A 674 12.49 -25.03 14.51
N ARG A 675 13.49 -25.16 13.63
CA ARG A 675 13.99 -24.03 12.85
C ARG A 675 13.07 -23.78 11.66
N LEU A 676 12.73 -22.52 11.43
CA LEU A 676 11.90 -22.10 10.30
C LEU A 676 12.76 -21.78 9.07
N THR A 677 12.28 -22.23 7.92
CA THR A 677 12.90 -22.01 6.60
C THR A 677 11.80 -21.81 5.57
N ASP A 678 12.14 -21.34 4.38
CA ASP A 678 11.22 -21.24 3.25
C ASP A 678 10.75 -22.59 2.67
N SER A 679 11.08 -23.70 3.34
CA SER A 679 10.51 -25.05 3.13
C SER A 679 9.75 -25.58 4.36
N GLY A 680 9.56 -24.75 5.38
CA GLY A 680 8.82 -25.06 6.60
C GLY A 680 9.71 -25.36 7.80
N ARG A 681 9.14 -26.11 8.74
CA ARG A 681 9.78 -26.53 9.99
C ARG A 681 10.82 -27.62 9.72
N THR A 682 12.01 -27.40 10.25
CA THR A 682 13.17 -28.30 10.13
C THR A 682 13.89 -28.44 11.47
N ASP A 683 14.90 -29.31 11.54
CA ASP A 683 15.79 -29.43 12.70
C ASP A 683 15.04 -29.62 14.04
N GLU A 684 14.13 -30.61 14.11
CA GLU A 684 13.33 -30.90 15.31
C GLU A 684 14.23 -31.19 16.53
N VAL A 685 14.00 -30.47 17.62
CA VAL A 685 14.71 -30.64 18.89
C VAL A 685 13.73 -30.63 20.06
N THR A 686 13.79 -31.65 20.93
CA THR A 686 13.08 -31.61 22.21
C THR A 686 13.86 -30.78 23.23
N VAL A 687 13.23 -29.73 23.76
CA VAL A 687 13.80 -28.82 24.77
C VAL A 687 13.19 -29.14 26.13
N PRO A 688 13.98 -29.51 27.16
CA PRO A 688 13.47 -29.77 28.49
C PRO A 688 13.06 -28.46 29.20
N VAL A 689 11.91 -28.47 29.87
CA VAL A 689 11.51 -27.39 30.78
C VAL A 689 11.96 -27.75 32.19
N ARG A 690 12.67 -26.85 32.87
CA ARG A 690 13.20 -27.09 34.22
C ARG A 690 12.89 -25.90 35.11
N GLY A 691 12.00 -26.11 36.09
CA GLY A 691 11.62 -25.04 37.02
C GLY A 691 10.93 -23.86 36.33
N GLY A 692 10.16 -24.12 35.27
CA GLY A 692 9.52 -23.08 34.46
C GLY A 692 10.45 -22.41 33.43
N GLU A 693 11.70 -22.85 33.29
CA GLU A 693 12.66 -22.26 32.34
C GLU A 693 13.02 -23.19 31.17
N VAL A 694 13.39 -22.59 30.04
CA VAL A 694 13.98 -23.26 28.87
C VAL A 694 15.30 -22.61 28.48
N THR A 695 16.27 -23.42 28.03
CA THR A 695 17.50 -22.93 27.39
C THR A 695 17.49 -23.33 25.92
N LEU A 696 17.61 -22.34 25.04
CA LEU A 696 17.49 -22.46 23.59
C LEU A 696 18.84 -22.16 22.93
N GLU A 697 19.26 -23.04 22.03
CA GLU A 697 20.43 -22.85 21.17
C GLU A 697 19.96 -22.44 19.78
N ALA A 698 20.34 -21.23 19.36
CA ALA A 698 19.93 -20.66 18.08
C ALA A 698 21.14 -20.38 17.17
N LYS A 699 21.00 -20.64 15.87
CA LYS A 699 21.87 -20.05 14.84
C LYS A 699 21.56 -18.56 14.70
N ALA A 700 22.60 -17.74 14.49
CA ALA A 700 22.48 -16.31 14.25
C ALA A 700 21.51 -16.04 13.09
N GLY A 701 20.62 -15.06 13.26
CA GLY A 701 19.66 -14.65 12.25
C GLY A 701 18.68 -15.74 11.79
N SER A 702 18.41 -16.75 12.63
CA SER A 702 17.43 -17.81 12.32
C SER A 702 16.24 -17.76 13.27
N ALA A 703 15.04 -17.95 12.73
CA ALA A 703 13.81 -18.03 13.50
C ALA A 703 13.46 -19.47 13.87
N TYR A 704 12.81 -19.62 15.01
CA TYR A 704 12.37 -20.89 15.55
C TYR A 704 10.94 -20.79 16.06
N VAL A 705 10.22 -21.90 16.01
CA VAL A 705 8.90 -22.05 16.65
C VAL A 705 8.94 -23.21 17.64
N LEU A 706 8.24 -23.04 18.76
CA LEU A 706 8.11 -24.06 19.79
C LEU A 706 6.65 -24.39 20.06
N PHE A 707 6.39 -25.67 20.31
CA PHE A 707 5.08 -26.22 20.63
C PHE A 707 5.14 -27.16 21.85
N PRO A 708 4.00 -27.41 22.51
CA PRO A 708 3.86 -28.58 23.36
C PRO A 708 4.06 -29.86 22.53
N PRO A 709 4.67 -30.93 23.06
CA PRO A 709 4.99 -32.12 22.26
C PRO A 709 3.78 -32.82 21.62
N GLN A 710 2.60 -32.75 22.23
CA GLN A 710 1.36 -33.32 21.68
C GLN A 710 0.59 -32.32 20.80
N GLY A 711 1.04 -31.07 20.70
CA GLY A 711 0.33 -29.96 20.05
C GLY A 711 0.97 -29.47 18.76
N VAL A 712 1.98 -30.17 18.21
CA VAL A 712 2.63 -29.79 16.95
C VAL A 712 1.64 -29.97 15.78
N PRO A 713 1.20 -28.90 15.09
CA PRO A 713 0.32 -29.02 13.93
C PRO A 713 1.00 -29.79 12.79
N GLU A 714 0.25 -30.41 11.88
CA GLU A 714 0.83 -30.98 10.67
C GLU A 714 1.34 -29.86 9.73
N GLN A 715 2.48 -30.05 9.09
CA GLN A 715 2.95 -29.09 8.09
C GLN A 715 2.16 -29.30 6.79
N ALA A 716 1.54 -28.23 6.28
CA ALA A 716 0.77 -28.28 5.05
C ALA A 716 1.66 -28.59 3.82
N ASP A 717 1.12 -29.39 2.88
CA ASP A 717 1.73 -29.60 1.56
C ASP A 717 1.46 -28.37 0.67
N PRO A 718 2.51 -27.63 0.25
CA PRO A 718 2.33 -26.43 -0.57
C PRO A 718 1.76 -26.71 -1.95
N ARG A 719 1.88 -27.95 -2.47
CA ARG A 719 1.45 -28.30 -3.83
C ARG A 719 1.94 -27.26 -4.85
N TRP A 720 3.26 -27.04 -4.92
CA TRP A 720 3.89 -26.02 -5.77
C TRP A 720 3.38 -26.05 -7.22
N GLY A 721 3.14 -24.87 -7.80
CA GLY A 721 2.51 -24.71 -9.11
C GLY A 721 1.02 -25.02 -9.14
N PHE A 722 0.31 -24.87 -8.02
CA PHE A 722 -1.14 -25.05 -7.97
C PHE A 722 -1.83 -24.13 -8.99
N GLY A 723 -2.82 -24.66 -9.72
CA GLY A 723 -3.51 -23.91 -10.77
C GLY A 723 -2.72 -23.78 -12.08
N THR A 724 -1.47 -24.28 -12.16
CA THR A 724 -0.67 -24.23 -13.40
C THR A 724 -0.54 -25.60 -14.07
N PRO A 725 -0.22 -25.63 -15.38
CA PRO A 725 0.10 -26.87 -16.09
C PRO A 725 1.43 -27.55 -15.68
N VAL A 726 2.16 -26.98 -14.71
CA VAL A 726 3.48 -27.44 -14.28
C VAL A 726 3.52 -27.60 -12.76
N ALA A 727 4.04 -28.72 -12.27
CA ALA A 727 4.36 -28.91 -10.86
C ALA A 727 5.70 -28.25 -10.54
N ASP A 728 5.76 -27.49 -9.45
CA ASP A 728 6.98 -26.84 -8.95
C ASP A 728 7.73 -26.03 -10.03
N PRO A 729 7.08 -25.02 -10.65
CA PRO A 729 7.63 -24.28 -11.78
C PRO A 729 8.84 -23.40 -11.43
N GLY A 730 8.91 -22.90 -10.19
CA GLY A 730 10.02 -22.09 -9.66
C GLY A 730 10.94 -22.86 -8.69
N PHE A 731 10.85 -24.19 -8.68
CA PHE A 731 11.73 -25.07 -7.89
C PHE A 731 11.74 -24.78 -6.37
N PHE A 732 10.63 -24.26 -5.81
CA PHE A 732 10.49 -23.96 -4.39
C PHE A 732 10.46 -25.20 -3.50
N SER A 733 10.29 -26.40 -4.06
CA SER A 733 10.51 -27.62 -3.27
C SER A 733 11.97 -27.79 -2.83
N GLY A 734 12.94 -27.15 -3.52
CA GLY A 734 14.37 -27.35 -3.29
C GLY A 734 14.88 -28.71 -3.77
N THR A 735 14.04 -29.46 -4.48
CA THR A 735 14.34 -30.80 -5.00
C THR A 735 13.88 -30.89 -6.46
N LEU A 736 14.20 -32.01 -7.11
CA LEU A 736 13.70 -32.32 -8.45
C LEU A 736 12.60 -33.38 -8.40
N ASP A 737 11.95 -33.64 -7.26
CA ASP A 737 10.99 -34.75 -7.13
C ASP A 737 9.77 -34.61 -8.06
N ALA A 738 9.39 -33.36 -8.38
CA ALA A 738 8.34 -33.05 -9.36
C ALA A 738 8.79 -33.21 -10.83
N TRP A 739 10.10 -33.34 -11.07
CA TRP A 739 10.73 -33.30 -12.38
C TRP A 739 11.49 -34.61 -12.67
N LYS A 740 11.41 -35.09 -13.90
CA LYS A 740 12.31 -36.17 -14.32
C LYS A 740 13.64 -35.56 -14.77
N ALA A 741 14.69 -35.79 -14.00
CA ALA A 741 16.05 -35.37 -14.35
C ALA A 741 16.89 -36.53 -14.92
N LYS A 742 17.84 -36.21 -15.80
CA LYS A 742 18.90 -37.14 -16.24
C LYS A 742 20.20 -36.36 -16.45
N GLY A 743 21.31 -36.98 -16.06
CA GLY A 743 22.62 -36.32 -16.03
C GLY A 743 22.85 -35.69 -14.67
N GLU A 744 23.88 -34.85 -14.57
CA GLU A 744 24.16 -34.07 -13.37
C GLU A 744 23.28 -32.81 -13.38
N VAL A 745 22.28 -32.79 -12.49
CA VAL A 745 21.31 -31.69 -12.34
C VAL A 745 20.99 -31.54 -10.86
N SER A 746 20.99 -30.31 -10.36
CA SER A 746 20.66 -29.97 -8.97
C SER A 746 19.80 -28.71 -8.90
N VAL A 747 19.16 -28.47 -7.75
CA VAL A 747 18.57 -27.17 -7.42
C VAL A 747 19.58 -26.42 -6.55
N GLU A 748 19.91 -25.19 -6.92
CA GLU A 748 20.72 -24.28 -6.11
C GLU A 748 19.85 -23.17 -5.50
N THR A 749 20.38 -22.50 -4.49
CA THR A 749 19.78 -21.32 -3.87
C THR A 749 20.78 -20.19 -3.99
N ASP A 750 20.34 -19.05 -4.54
CA ASP A 750 21.20 -17.90 -4.78
C ASP A 750 21.29 -16.95 -3.58
N GLU A 751 22.02 -15.85 -3.74
CA GLU A 751 22.23 -14.82 -2.72
C GLU A 751 20.96 -14.10 -2.27
N HIS A 752 19.88 -14.16 -3.06
CA HIS A 752 18.56 -13.58 -2.77
C HIS A 752 17.56 -14.62 -2.27
N LEU A 753 18.05 -15.82 -1.94
CA LEU A 753 17.26 -16.98 -1.53
C LEU A 753 16.36 -17.53 -2.66
N ASN A 754 16.50 -17.11 -3.91
CA ASN A 754 15.76 -17.71 -5.02
C ASN A 754 16.33 -19.07 -5.38
N ARG A 755 15.48 -19.96 -5.90
CA ARG A 755 15.85 -21.33 -6.27
C ARG A 755 15.82 -21.48 -7.77
N GLN A 756 16.79 -22.20 -8.32
CA GLN A 756 16.90 -22.45 -9.75
C GLN A 756 17.63 -23.76 -10.00
N VAL A 757 17.39 -24.36 -11.16
CA VAL A 757 18.07 -25.59 -11.58
C VAL A 757 19.45 -25.24 -12.13
N LEU A 758 20.48 -25.97 -11.73
CA LEU A 758 21.83 -25.95 -12.30
C LEU A 758 22.12 -27.26 -13.03
N PHE A 759 22.62 -27.16 -14.26
CA PHE A 759 23.08 -28.30 -15.06
C PHE A 759 24.62 -28.43 -14.99
N GLY A 760 25.11 -29.63 -14.70
CA GLY A 760 26.56 -29.95 -14.76
C GLY A 760 27.07 -30.06 -16.21
N ASP A 761 28.37 -30.30 -16.40
CA ASP A 761 29.05 -30.17 -17.71
C ASP A 761 28.62 -31.21 -18.76
N GLY A 762 28.16 -32.38 -18.28
CA GLY A 762 27.67 -33.46 -19.14
C GLY A 762 26.27 -33.15 -19.71
N ARG A 763 25.94 -33.80 -20.83
CA ARG A 763 24.59 -33.72 -21.41
C ARG A 763 23.53 -34.12 -20.39
N SER A 764 22.59 -33.21 -20.12
CA SER A 764 21.65 -33.31 -19.01
C SER A 764 20.31 -32.64 -19.33
N PHE A 765 19.24 -33.05 -18.67
CA PHE A 765 17.90 -32.49 -18.89
C PHE A 765 17.00 -32.60 -17.67
N ILE A 766 16.00 -31.72 -17.61
CA ILE A 766 14.77 -31.88 -16.83
C ILE A 766 13.57 -31.99 -17.77
N GLU A 767 12.60 -32.83 -17.43
CA GLU A 767 11.35 -32.93 -18.18
C GLU A 767 10.14 -33.23 -17.28
N GLN A 768 8.98 -32.72 -17.66
CA GLN A 768 7.71 -32.99 -16.99
C GLN A 768 6.60 -33.21 -18.02
N LYS A 769 5.61 -34.02 -17.66
CA LYS A 769 4.37 -34.11 -18.43
C LYS A 769 3.44 -32.99 -18.00
N LEU A 770 2.99 -32.19 -18.95
CA LEU A 770 2.08 -31.07 -18.69
C LEU A 770 0.71 -31.57 -18.26
N ARG A 771 0.13 -30.91 -17.26
CA ARG A 771 -1.15 -31.27 -16.62
C ARG A 771 -2.27 -30.28 -16.93
N ASP A 772 -3.52 -30.71 -16.75
CA ASP A 772 -4.68 -29.81 -16.75
C ASP A 772 -4.61 -28.93 -15.47
N PRO A 773 -4.52 -27.59 -15.60
CA PRO A 773 -4.43 -26.68 -14.45
C PRO A 773 -5.64 -26.80 -13.50
N ALA A 774 -6.83 -27.10 -14.03
CA ALA A 774 -8.04 -27.29 -13.24
C ALA A 774 -8.16 -28.71 -12.64
N ARG A 775 -7.43 -29.69 -13.20
CA ARG A 775 -7.49 -31.12 -12.80
C ARG A 775 -6.12 -31.77 -12.96
N ALA A 776 -5.21 -31.49 -12.03
CA ALA A 776 -3.80 -31.88 -12.08
C ALA A 776 -3.49 -33.38 -12.38
N HIS A 777 -4.45 -34.29 -12.20
CA HIS A 777 -4.33 -35.71 -12.56
C HIS A 777 -4.57 -36.03 -14.05
N ARG A 778 -4.98 -35.04 -14.86
CA ARG A 778 -5.23 -35.15 -16.30
C ARG A 778 -4.13 -34.47 -17.10
N HIS A 779 -4.01 -34.83 -18.37
CA HIS A 779 -3.10 -34.17 -19.31
C HIS A 779 -3.59 -32.77 -19.65
N LEU A 780 -2.66 -31.91 -20.09
CA LEU A 780 -2.95 -30.60 -20.67
C LEU A 780 -4.14 -30.68 -21.64
N PRO A 781 -5.15 -29.81 -21.54
CA PRO A 781 -6.32 -29.87 -22.41
C PRO A 781 -5.98 -29.55 -23.87
N ALA A 782 -6.87 -29.95 -24.77
CA ALA A 782 -6.76 -29.61 -26.18
C ALA A 782 -6.78 -28.08 -26.36
N GLY A 783 -5.92 -27.57 -27.23
CA GLY A 783 -5.78 -26.13 -27.47
C GLY A 783 -4.41 -25.75 -28.02
N THR A 784 -4.19 -24.44 -28.13
CA THR A 784 -2.94 -23.81 -28.54
C THR A 784 -2.24 -23.22 -27.31
N TRP A 785 -0.94 -23.43 -27.21
CA TRP A 785 -0.17 -23.17 -26.00
C TRP A 785 1.16 -22.49 -26.31
N SER A 786 1.55 -21.56 -25.44
CA SER A 786 2.90 -21.04 -25.32
C SER A 786 3.52 -21.64 -24.06
N ALA A 787 4.71 -22.22 -24.18
CA ALA A 787 5.48 -22.75 -23.06
C ALA A 787 6.91 -22.19 -23.10
N TRP A 788 7.39 -21.69 -21.98
CA TRP A 788 8.73 -21.14 -21.87
C TRP A 788 9.32 -21.38 -20.49
N ALA A 789 10.65 -21.28 -20.42
CA ALA A 789 11.41 -21.24 -19.18
C ALA A 789 12.40 -20.07 -19.25
N TRP A 790 12.74 -19.50 -18.09
CA TRP A 790 13.91 -18.64 -18.00
C TRP A 790 15.16 -19.51 -18.09
N VAL A 791 16.06 -19.16 -19.02
CA VAL A 791 17.33 -19.86 -19.24
C VAL A 791 18.46 -18.85 -19.20
N GLU A 792 19.46 -19.13 -18.38
CA GLU A 792 20.74 -18.42 -18.40
C GLU A 792 21.83 -19.41 -18.77
N ILE A 793 22.55 -19.12 -19.85
CA ILE A 793 23.84 -19.74 -20.15
C ILE A 793 24.90 -18.74 -19.69
N ASP A 794 25.89 -19.19 -18.92
CA ASP A 794 27.00 -18.33 -18.46
C ASP A 794 27.48 -17.40 -19.60
N PRO A 795 27.36 -16.07 -19.44
CA PRO A 795 27.58 -15.11 -20.53
C PRO A 795 29.04 -15.08 -21.02
N ARG A 796 29.95 -15.79 -20.36
CA ARG A 796 31.37 -15.92 -20.71
C ARG A 796 31.65 -16.92 -21.82
N SER A 797 30.73 -17.83 -22.13
CA SER A 797 30.94 -18.91 -23.09
C SER A 797 29.65 -19.32 -23.78
N THR A 798 29.75 -20.24 -24.73
CA THR A 798 28.60 -20.80 -25.45
C THR A 798 28.31 -22.23 -25.01
N ARG A 799 27.03 -22.59 -24.98
CA ARG A 799 26.56 -23.96 -24.75
C ARG A 799 25.17 -24.13 -25.34
N GLU A 800 24.96 -25.22 -26.06
CA GLU A 800 23.65 -25.52 -26.65
C GLU A 800 22.64 -25.86 -25.55
N VAL A 801 21.53 -25.12 -25.50
CA VAL A 801 20.38 -25.40 -24.65
C VAL A 801 19.12 -25.45 -25.51
N THR A 802 18.35 -26.52 -25.36
CA THR A 802 17.11 -26.75 -26.13
C THR A 802 15.91 -26.84 -25.21
N VAL A 803 14.92 -25.98 -25.44
CA VAL A 803 13.57 -26.07 -24.85
C VAL A 803 12.65 -26.73 -25.86
N SER A 804 11.87 -27.73 -25.44
CA SER A 804 11.00 -28.48 -26.34
C SER A 804 9.69 -28.91 -25.69
N ALA A 805 8.65 -29.04 -26.53
CA ALA A 805 7.39 -29.69 -26.19
C ALA A 805 7.16 -30.83 -27.18
N THR A 806 6.99 -32.06 -26.69
CA THR A 806 6.88 -33.26 -27.54
C THR A 806 5.74 -34.18 -27.12
N GLY A 807 5.13 -34.85 -28.10
CA GLY A 807 3.99 -35.74 -27.88
C GLY A 807 3.44 -36.33 -29.18
N PRO A 808 2.48 -37.28 -29.12
CA PRO A 808 1.91 -37.92 -30.32
C PRO A 808 1.22 -36.96 -31.29
N HIS A 809 0.61 -35.89 -30.77
CA HIS A 809 -0.16 -34.89 -31.53
C HIS A 809 0.23 -33.46 -31.11
N VAL A 810 1.53 -33.25 -30.91
CA VAL A 810 2.09 -31.91 -30.69
C VAL A 810 2.55 -31.37 -32.04
N GLU A 811 1.91 -30.31 -32.50
CA GLU A 811 2.17 -29.69 -33.80
C GLU A 811 2.66 -28.25 -33.63
N ALA A 812 3.59 -27.83 -34.49
CA ALA A 812 4.08 -26.46 -34.51
C ALA A 812 2.96 -25.47 -34.84
N LEU A 813 3.01 -24.30 -34.19
CA LEU A 813 2.06 -23.22 -34.40
C LEU A 813 2.78 -21.97 -34.94
N GLY A 814 2.16 -21.29 -35.90
CA GLY A 814 2.74 -20.09 -36.53
C GLY A 814 4.11 -20.39 -37.15
N PHE A 815 5.12 -19.59 -36.79
CA PHE A 815 6.49 -19.71 -37.27
C PHE A 815 7.40 -20.60 -36.41
N GLN A 816 6.83 -21.34 -35.43
CA GLN A 816 7.62 -22.26 -34.62
C GLN A 816 8.23 -23.38 -35.48
N ALA A 817 9.51 -23.67 -35.24
CA ALA A 817 10.18 -24.80 -35.86
C ALA A 817 9.60 -26.15 -35.38
N ALA A 818 9.21 -26.99 -36.35
CA ALA A 818 8.78 -28.36 -36.08
C ALA A 818 9.99 -29.31 -35.93
N VAL A 819 9.91 -30.20 -34.95
CA VAL A 819 10.78 -31.39 -34.82
C VAL A 819 9.92 -32.65 -34.90
N LYS A 820 10.54 -33.82 -35.11
CA LYS A 820 9.85 -35.09 -35.44
C LYS A 820 8.50 -35.34 -34.74
N ARG A 821 8.42 -35.11 -33.43
CA ARG A 821 7.21 -35.33 -32.61
C ARG A 821 6.95 -34.14 -31.69
N GLY A 822 7.09 -32.91 -32.20
CA GLY A 822 6.80 -31.71 -31.43
C GLY A 822 7.50 -30.47 -31.96
N VAL A 823 7.89 -29.60 -31.04
CA VAL A 823 8.53 -28.31 -31.30
C VAL A 823 9.77 -28.14 -30.43
N ALA A 824 10.73 -27.36 -30.91
CA ALA A 824 11.93 -27.02 -30.15
C ALA A 824 12.46 -25.64 -30.52
N THR A 825 13.07 -24.99 -29.53
CA THR A 825 13.86 -23.77 -29.69
C THR A 825 15.22 -24.01 -29.04
N THR A 826 16.29 -23.76 -29.79
CA THR A 826 17.67 -23.99 -29.36
C THR A 826 18.41 -22.67 -29.32
N VAL A 827 19.10 -22.40 -28.22
CA VAL A 827 19.96 -21.23 -28.03
C VAL A 827 21.36 -21.67 -27.63
N THR A 828 22.36 -20.83 -27.92
CA THR A 828 23.78 -21.13 -27.63
C THR A 828 24.44 -20.13 -26.70
N ALA A 829 23.83 -18.98 -26.45
CA ALA A 829 24.37 -17.91 -25.62
C ALA A 829 23.24 -17.07 -25.00
N SER A 830 23.50 -16.50 -23.82
CA SER A 830 22.67 -15.50 -23.17
C SER A 830 23.42 -14.17 -23.07
N THR A 831 23.43 -13.38 -24.15
CA THR A 831 24.24 -12.14 -24.22
C THR A 831 23.53 -10.90 -23.69
N VAL A 832 22.20 -10.93 -23.64
CA VAL A 832 21.37 -9.80 -23.19
C VAL A 832 21.17 -9.88 -21.68
N ILE A 833 21.32 -8.76 -21.00
CA ILE A 833 20.98 -8.62 -19.57
C ILE A 833 19.48 -8.37 -19.42
N ASN A 834 18.83 -8.96 -18.42
CA ASN A 834 17.48 -8.61 -18.04
C ASN A 834 17.49 -7.20 -17.40
N ALA A 835 17.02 -6.23 -18.16
CA ALA A 835 16.97 -4.82 -17.78
C ALA A 835 15.60 -4.38 -17.25
N THR A 836 14.65 -5.31 -17.03
CA THR A 836 13.40 -4.99 -16.35
C THR A 836 13.71 -4.80 -14.87
N ALA A 837 13.57 -3.58 -14.35
CA ALA A 837 13.99 -3.23 -12.99
C ALA A 837 13.22 -4.00 -11.91
N SER A 838 11.94 -4.28 -12.16
CA SER A 838 11.04 -4.96 -11.23
C SER A 838 11.01 -6.49 -11.33
N ASP A 839 11.87 -7.09 -12.15
CA ASP A 839 11.92 -8.54 -12.36
C ASP A 839 12.93 -9.21 -11.41
N THR A 840 12.63 -10.40 -10.90
CA THR A 840 13.53 -11.13 -9.97
C THR A 840 14.85 -11.56 -10.61
N LYS A 841 14.95 -11.50 -11.95
CA LYS A 841 16.17 -11.78 -12.71
C LYS A 841 16.90 -10.51 -13.12
N HIS A 842 16.52 -9.34 -12.57
CA HIS A 842 17.15 -8.07 -12.88
C HIS A 842 18.68 -8.15 -12.72
N GLY A 843 19.40 -7.64 -13.73
CA GLY A 843 20.86 -7.64 -13.74
C GLY A 843 21.52 -8.98 -14.10
N ARG A 844 20.73 -10.04 -14.33
CA ARG A 844 21.21 -11.36 -14.79
C ARG A 844 20.99 -11.55 -16.29
N HIS A 845 21.52 -12.63 -16.86
CA HIS A 845 21.41 -12.95 -18.28
C HIS A 845 20.31 -13.96 -18.60
N PHE A 846 19.37 -14.18 -17.67
CA PHE A 846 18.21 -15.01 -17.93
C PHE A 846 17.39 -14.48 -19.11
N GLN A 847 17.07 -15.36 -20.05
CA GLN A 847 16.21 -15.09 -21.19
C GLN A 847 15.09 -16.11 -21.27
N ARG A 848 13.89 -15.66 -21.64
CA ARG A 848 12.78 -16.58 -21.92
C ARG A 848 13.06 -17.33 -23.21
N VAL A 849 13.11 -18.66 -23.14
CA VAL A 849 13.21 -19.54 -24.31
C VAL A 849 11.87 -20.23 -24.52
N ARG A 850 11.19 -19.86 -25.61
CA ARG A 850 9.78 -20.18 -25.85
C ARG A 850 9.60 -21.24 -26.93
N VAL A 851 8.58 -22.07 -26.75
CA VAL A 851 7.99 -22.91 -27.81
C VAL A 851 6.48 -22.70 -27.87
N THR A 852 5.91 -22.66 -29.07
CA THR A 852 4.45 -22.57 -29.28
C THR A 852 3.92 -23.77 -30.06
N PHE A 853 2.80 -24.35 -29.62
CA PHE A 853 2.29 -25.60 -30.19
C PHE A 853 0.78 -25.77 -30.05
N THR A 854 0.22 -26.68 -30.85
CA THR A 854 -1.14 -27.21 -30.67
C THR A 854 -1.08 -28.60 -30.04
N SER A 855 -2.05 -28.91 -29.17
CA SER A 855 -2.28 -30.24 -28.60
C SER A 855 -3.76 -30.63 -28.73
N ASP A 856 -4.03 -31.92 -28.91
CA ASP A 856 -5.38 -32.51 -28.92
C ASP A 856 -5.82 -33.05 -27.55
N GLY A 857 -5.03 -32.81 -26.50
CA GLY A 857 -5.26 -33.33 -25.15
C GLY A 857 -4.52 -34.65 -24.86
N THR A 858 -3.73 -35.16 -25.80
CA THR A 858 -2.79 -36.25 -25.54
C THR A 858 -1.57 -35.78 -24.73
N PRO A 859 -0.81 -36.71 -24.09
CA PRO A 859 0.31 -36.32 -23.24
C PRO A 859 1.36 -35.47 -23.97
N VAL A 860 1.64 -34.29 -23.42
CA VAL A 860 2.71 -33.39 -23.83
C VAL A 860 3.83 -33.43 -22.79
N THR A 861 5.07 -33.63 -23.22
CA THR A 861 6.26 -33.53 -22.38
C THR A 861 7.00 -32.24 -22.70
N PHE A 862 7.12 -31.36 -21.71
CA PHE A 862 7.98 -30.19 -21.75
C PHE A 862 9.36 -30.55 -21.19
N ARG A 863 10.42 -30.10 -21.86
CA ARG A 863 11.80 -30.46 -21.54
C ARG A 863 12.74 -29.29 -21.80
N VAL A 864 13.65 -29.07 -20.86
CA VAL A 864 14.84 -28.23 -21.03
C VAL A 864 16.07 -29.13 -20.98
N GLU A 865 16.91 -29.06 -22.00
CA GLU A 865 18.10 -29.89 -22.15
C GLU A 865 19.34 -29.05 -22.43
N ALA A 866 20.39 -29.27 -21.65
CA ALA A 866 21.72 -28.73 -21.89
C ALA A 866 22.59 -29.78 -22.60
N GLY A 867 23.26 -29.36 -23.67
CA GLY A 867 24.30 -30.14 -24.35
C GLY A 867 25.55 -30.34 -23.49
N GLU A 868 26.56 -31.04 -23.99
CA GLU A 868 27.87 -31.11 -23.33
C GLU A 868 28.57 -29.74 -23.40
N GLY A 869 29.15 -29.26 -22.29
CA GLY A 869 29.88 -28.00 -22.25
C GLY A 869 30.12 -27.49 -20.83
N GLU A 870 31.16 -26.67 -20.64
CA GLU A 870 31.58 -26.16 -19.33
C GLU A 870 30.82 -24.88 -18.90
N ALA A 871 30.06 -24.25 -19.81
CA ALA A 871 29.24 -23.10 -19.45
C ALA A 871 28.12 -23.55 -18.50
N GLU A 872 28.01 -22.92 -17.33
CA GLU A 872 26.91 -23.18 -16.41
C GLU A 872 25.59 -22.83 -17.09
N VAL A 873 24.58 -23.69 -16.93
CA VAL A 873 23.22 -23.44 -17.42
C VAL A 873 22.29 -23.44 -16.23
N ARG A 874 21.53 -22.36 -16.10
CA ARG A 874 20.50 -22.19 -15.08
C ARG A 874 19.13 -22.12 -15.70
N VAL A 875 18.15 -22.73 -15.04
CA VAL A 875 16.75 -22.72 -15.47
C VAL A 875 15.84 -22.40 -14.29
N ASP A 876 14.89 -21.49 -14.52
CA ASP A 876 13.87 -21.13 -13.53
C ASP A 876 12.51 -20.81 -14.17
N ASP A 877 11.48 -20.73 -13.33
CA ASP A 877 10.16 -20.16 -13.61
C ASP A 877 9.55 -20.64 -14.94
N VAL A 878 9.21 -21.94 -14.98
CA VAL A 878 8.57 -22.55 -16.16
C VAL A 878 7.10 -22.16 -16.23
N ARG A 879 6.68 -21.53 -17.34
CA ARG A 879 5.30 -21.10 -17.55
C ARG A 879 4.70 -21.71 -18.81
N VAL A 880 3.43 -22.13 -18.72
CA VAL A 880 2.63 -22.64 -19.83
C VAL A 880 1.27 -21.95 -19.81
N VAL A 881 0.92 -21.27 -20.89
CA VAL A 881 -0.31 -20.48 -21.00
C VAL A 881 -1.04 -20.73 -22.33
N PRO A 882 -2.36 -20.54 -22.38
CA PRO A 882 -3.07 -20.47 -23.65
C PRO A 882 -2.46 -19.42 -24.57
N PHE A 883 -2.44 -19.69 -25.87
CA PHE A 883 -1.79 -18.80 -26.83
C PHE A 883 -2.54 -18.74 -28.15
N THR A 884 -2.57 -17.56 -28.77
CA THR A 884 -3.11 -17.34 -30.11
C THR A 884 -1.97 -16.84 -30.98
N ALA A 885 -1.69 -17.51 -32.11
CA ALA A 885 -0.65 -17.06 -33.01
C ALA A 885 -1.07 -15.78 -33.76
N PRO A 886 -0.14 -14.84 -34.00
CA PRO A 886 -0.41 -13.64 -34.77
C PRO A 886 -0.80 -14.00 -36.22
N VAL A 887 -1.64 -13.18 -36.83
CA VAL A 887 -2.19 -13.45 -38.17
C VAL A 887 -1.53 -12.51 -39.15
N ASP A 888 -0.53 -13.01 -39.88
CA ASP A 888 0.09 -12.24 -40.97
C ASP A 888 -0.93 -12.02 -42.09
N PRO A 889 -1.34 -10.77 -42.40
CA PRO A 889 -2.29 -10.49 -43.47
C PRO A 889 -1.68 -10.66 -44.87
N GLU A 890 -0.35 -10.65 -45.00
CA GLU A 890 0.35 -10.67 -46.28
C GLU A 890 1.59 -11.58 -46.24
N PRO A 891 1.48 -12.87 -45.85
CA PRO A 891 2.64 -13.72 -45.62
C PRO A 891 3.43 -13.96 -46.91
N THR A 892 4.76 -13.90 -46.81
CA THR A 892 5.69 -14.27 -47.89
C THR A 892 6.30 -15.64 -47.62
N ALA A 893 6.81 -16.32 -48.65
CA ALA A 893 7.47 -17.62 -48.47
C ALA A 893 8.76 -17.49 -47.66
N GLU A 894 9.32 -16.29 -47.63
CA GLU A 894 10.52 -15.88 -46.91
C GLU A 894 10.23 -15.49 -45.45
N THR A 895 8.96 -15.28 -45.06
CA THR A 895 8.61 -14.86 -43.70
C THR A 895 8.94 -15.97 -42.69
N VAL A 896 9.79 -15.65 -41.71
CA VAL A 896 10.21 -16.56 -40.63
C VAL A 896 9.76 -16.09 -39.24
N LEU A 897 9.23 -14.88 -39.14
CA LEU A 897 8.58 -14.35 -37.94
C LEU A 897 7.62 -13.23 -38.35
N PHE A 898 6.44 -13.20 -37.76
CA PHE A 898 5.50 -12.07 -37.80
C PHE A 898 4.91 -11.87 -36.41
N GLU A 899 4.74 -10.61 -36.00
CA GLU A 899 4.14 -10.20 -34.74
C GLU A 899 3.32 -8.90 -34.92
N ASP A 900 2.03 -8.98 -34.62
CA ASP A 900 1.07 -7.86 -34.65
C ASP A 900 0.73 -7.33 -33.25
N PHE A 901 1.39 -7.86 -32.21
CA PHE A 901 1.25 -7.50 -30.80
C PHE A 901 -0.13 -7.78 -30.17
N GLU A 902 -1.09 -8.32 -30.91
CA GLU A 902 -2.46 -8.56 -30.44
C GLU A 902 -2.55 -9.67 -29.38
N ASN A 903 -1.60 -10.61 -29.38
CA ASN A 903 -1.66 -11.83 -28.58
C ASN A 903 -0.35 -12.14 -27.84
N VAL A 904 0.45 -11.13 -27.54
CA VAL A 904 1.69 -11.30 -26.76
C VAL A 904 1.34 -11.80 -25.36
N ASP A 905 1.84 -12.98 -25.03
CA ASP A 905 1.56 -13.67 -23.77
C ASP A 905 2.21 -12.97 -22.57
N ILE A 906 3.39 -12.39 -22.75
CA ILE A 906 4.12 -11.65 -21.72
C ILE A 906 5.22 -10.77 -22.31
N GLY A 907 5.42 -9.56 -21.75
CA GLY A 907 6.46 -8.62 -22.17
C GLY A 907 6.24 -8.06 -23.57
N TYR A 908 7.31 -7.90 -24.35
CA TYR A 908 7.31 -7.20 -25.65
C TYR A 908 7.70 -8.10 -26.83
N TRP A 909 7.40 -9.40 -26.73
CA TRP A 909 7.87 -10.38 -27.73
C TRP A 909 7.70 -9.84 -29.17
N PRO A 910 8.73 -9.94 -30.05
CA PRO A 910 10.02 -10.62 -29.87
C PRO A 910 11.09 -9.79 -29.12
N PHE A 911 10.77 -8.58 -28.67
CA PHE A 911 11.69 -7.76 -27.90
C PHE A 911 11.67 -8.09 -26.39
N VAL A 912 12.76 -7.70 -25.74
CA VAL A 912 12.91 -7.57 -24.29
C VAL A 912 13.32 -6.14 -23.96
N THR A 913 13.20 -5.77 -22.69
CA THR A 913 13.65 -4.48 -22.16
C THR A 913 15.13 -4.27 -22.47
N GLY A 914 15.46 -3.18 -23.15
CA GLY A 914 16.84 -2.85 -23.49
C GLY A 914 17.61 -2.27 -22.30
N ALA A 915 18.94 -2.39 -22.34
CA ALA A 915 19.85 -1.98 -21.26
C ALA A 915 19.79 -0.49 -20.89
N GLY A 916 19.20 0.37 -21.72
CA GLY A 916 18.93 1.77 -21.39
C GLY A 916 17.92 1.97 -20.25
N ASN A 917 17.15 0.93 -19.93
CA ASN A 917 16.15 0.92 -18.86
C ASN A 917 16.57 0.14 -17.62
N SER A 918 17.83 -0.27 -17.48
CA SER A 918 18.29 -1.01 -16.29
C SER A 918 18.22 -0.21 -14.99
N GLY A 919 18.13 1.12 -15.05
CA GLY A 919 18.07 1.99 -13.86
C GLY A 919 16.67 2.25 -13.29
N GLY A 920 15.62 1.62 -13.82
CA GLY A 920 14.24 1.78 -13.35
C GLY A 920 13.25 1.37 -14.42
N ASP A 921 11.98 1.14 -14.06
CA ASP A 921 11.01 0.54 -14.98
C ASP A 921 10.91 1.28 -16.32
N ALA A 922 10.68 0.51 -17.38
CA ALA A 922 10.58 1.03 -18.73
C ALA A 922 9.39 2.00 -18.86
N ARG A 923 9.43 2.85 -19.88
CA ARG A 923 8.29 3.67 -20.31
C ARG A 923 7.69 3.10 -21.60
N THR A 924 7.83 1.80 -21.77
CA THR A 924 7.36 1.03 -22.91
C THR A 924 6.26 0.08 -22.46
N GLN A 925 5.17 0.01 -23.21
CA GLN A 925 4.07 -0.90 -22.93
C GLN A 925 3.42 -1.37 -24.23
N LEU A 926 2.68 -2.48 -24.15
CA LEU A 926 1.66 -2.80 -25.13
C LEU A 926 0.48 -1.88 -24.88
N ALA A 927 0.31 -0.85 -25.70
CA ALA A 927 -0.75 0.13 -25.50
C ALA A 927 -2.08 -0.41 -26.05
N GLU A 928 -3.17 -0.14 -25.34
CA GLU A 928 -4.52 -0.51 -25.76
C GLU A 928 -5.23 0.63 -26.49
N ARG A 929 -6.05 0.27 -27.47
CA ARG A 929 -6.84 1.20 -28.26
C ARG A 929 -8.12 1.59 -27.52
N HIS A 930 -8.32 2.88 -27.32
CA HIS A 930 -9.59 3.47 -26.88
C HIS A 930 -9.82 4.80 -27.62
N GLN A 931 -10.58 4.75 -28.72
CA GLN A 931 -10.80 5.93 -29.57
C GLN A 931 -11.93 6.82 -29.01
N PRO A 932 -11.78 8.16 -29.04
CA PRO A 932 -10.68 8.91 -29.68
C PRO A 932 -9.43 9.12 -28.78
N PHE A 933 -9.51 8.84 -27.48
CA PHE A 933 -8.54 9.27 -26.46
C PHE A 933 -7.12 8.72 -26.66
N SER A 934 -7.00 7.47 -27.10
CA SER A 934 -5.71 6.81 -27.35
C SER A 934 -5.04 7.27 -28.64
N GLN A 935 -5.73 8.02 -29.52
CA GLN A 935 -5.27 8.30 -30.88
C GLN A 935 -4.86 9.76 -31.10
N ALA A 936 -4.12 10.01 -32.19
CA ALA A 936 -3.73 11.35 -32.58
C ALA A 936 -4.96 12.26 -32.79
N GLY A 937 -4.82 13.54 -32.44
CA GLY A 937 -5.88 14.54 -32.59
C GLY A 937 -6.86 14.66 -31.41
N TRP A 938 -6.70 13.88 -30.33
CA TRP A 938 -7.26 14.21 -29.03
C TRP A 938 -6.30 15.13 -28.24
N TYR A 939 -6.51 15.32 -26.93
CA TYR A 939 -5.63 16.10 -26.07
C TYR A 939 -4.24 15.47 -25.97
N GLY A 940 -3.21 16.33 -26.04
CA GLY A 940 -1.83 15.97 -25.82
C GLY A 940 -1.07 17.08 -25.09
N VAL A 941 -0.03 16.70 -24.36
CA VAL A 941 0.77 17.64 -23.57
C VAL A 941 1.81 18.33 -24.47
N ASN A 942 1.76 19.66 -24.57
CA ASN A 942 2.72 20.42 -25.37
C ASN A 942 4.11 20.44 -24.70
N GLN A 943 5.10 21.09 -25.31
CA GLN A 943 6.46 21.12 -24.76
C GLN A 943 6.55 21.92 -23.46
N GLU A 944 5.61 22.83 -23.21
CA GLU A 944 5.47 23.63 -22.00
C GLU A 944 4.82 22.86 -20.84
N GLY A 945 4.27 21.65 -21.10
CA GLY A 945 3.63 20.82 -20.09
C GLY A 945 2.13 21.07 -19.93
N GLU A 946 1.49 21.75 -20.88
CA GLU A 946 0.06 22.07 -20.86
C GLU A 946 -0.71 21.06 -21.74
N ALA A 947 -1.89 20.65 -21.28
CA ALA A 947 -2.79 19.84 -22.10
C ALA A 947 -3.46 20.70 -23.17
N VAL A 948 -3.32 20.32 -24.44
CA VAL A 948 -3.85 21.07 -25.60
C VAL A 948 -4.82 20.19 -26.38
N GLU A 949 -6.03 20.69 -26.60
CA GLU A 949 -7.04 20.05 -27.46
C GLU A 949 -6.48 19.84 -28.87
N GLY A 950 -6.60 18.63 -29.41
CA GLY A 950 -6.00 18.28 -30.71
C GLY A 950 -4.47 18.20 -30.70
N GLY A 951 -3.85 18.31 -29.53
CA GLY A 951 -2.39 18.37 -29.35
C GLY A 951 -1.67 17.02 -29.40
N LYS A 952 -2.39 15.88 -29.39
CA LYS A 952 -1.78 14.55 -29.44
C LYS A 952 -1.24 14.24 -30.85
N LEU A 953 0.06 13.97 -30.95
CA LEU A 953 0.78 13.91 -32.22
C LEU A 953 0.80 12.55 -32.91
N THR A 954 0.64 11.45 -32.17
CA THR A 954 0.72 10.07 -32.67
C THR A 954 -0.36 9.20 -32.04
N ASP A 955 -0.68 8.12 -32.73
CA ASP A 955 -1.54 7.07 -32.23
C ASP A 955 -0.82 6.19 -31.19
N ASN A 956 -1.51 5.82 -30.12
CA ASN A 956 -1.02 4.77 -29.22
C ASN A 956 -1.09 3.39 -29.90
N VAL A 957 -2.08 3.17 -30.78
CA VAL A 957 -2.30 1.89 -31.47
C VAL A 957 -2.49 2.08 -32.98
N LEU A 958 -1.68 1.40 -33.79
CA LEU A 958 -1.65 1.53 -35.25
C LEU A 958 -2.71 0.66 -35.92
N ARG A 959 -2.78 -0.63 -35.59
CA ARG A 959 -3.79 -1.59 -36.07
C ARG A 959 -4.42 -2.34 -34.90
N GLY A 960 -5.57 -2.98 -35.14
CA GLY A 960 -6.19 -3.87 -34.17
C GLY A 960 -6.53 -3.20 -32.83
N THR A 961 -6.14 -3.84 -31.75
CA THR A 961 -6.40 -3.46 -30.36
C THR A 961 -5.10 -3.05 -29.65
N TRP A 962 -3.96 -3.62 -30.05
CA TRP A 962 -2.68 -3.46 -29.36
C TRP A 962 -1.57 -3.01 -30.31
N SER A 963 -0.65 -2.20 -29.80
CA SER A 963 0.65 -1.94 -30.45
C SER A 963 1.72 -1.75 -29.39
N LEU A 964 2.99 -1.95 -29.73
CA LEU A 964 4.08 -1.67 -28.80
C LEU A 964 4.42 -0.17 -28.85
N MET A 965 4.26 0.52 -27.73
CA MET A 965 4.48 1.96 -27.60
C MET A 965 5.59 2.26 -26.60
N CYS A 966 6.60 3.00 -27.06
CA CYS A 966 7.64 3.62 -26.25
C CYS A 966 7.27 5.09 -25.99
N ASN A 967 6.83 5.44 -24.78
CA ASN A 967 6.42 6.78 -24.40
C ASN A 967 7.55 7.56 -23.74
N GLU A 968 8.00 8.67 -24.34
CA GLU A 968 9.03 9.55 -23.75
C GLU A 968 10.22 8.79 -23.12
N GLU A 969 10.66 7.73 -23.80
CA GLU A 969 11.62 6.76 -23.26
C GLU A 969 12.98 7.39 -22.89
N ARG A 970 13.74 6.69 -22.03
CA ARG A 970 15.10 7.08 -21.66
C ARG A 970 16.03 6.95 -22.86
N VAL A 971 17.03 7.83 -22.96
CA VAL A 971 18.06 7.76 -24.01
C VAL A 971 18.88 6.47 -23.86
N GLY A 972 19.12 5.78 -24.98
CA GLY A 972 19.84 4.50 -25.01
C GLY A 972 19.04 3.39 -25.69
N LEU A 973 19.54 2.16 -25.59
CA LEU A 973 18.88 0.97 -26.15
C LEU A 973 17.67 0.61 -25.29
N VAL A 974 16.45 0.85 -25.77
CA VAL A 974 15.20 0.68 -25.00
C VAL A 974 14.50 -0.65 -25.27
N LEU A 975 14.75 -1.24 -26.44
CA LEU A 975 14.31 -2.59 -26.81
C LEU A 975 15.47 -3.35 -27.44
N SER A 976 15.55 -4.65 -27.17
CA SER A 976 16.47 -5.58 -27.83
C SER A 976 15.78 -6.90 -28.08
N THR A 977 16.10 -7.57 -29.18
CA THR A 977 15.80 -8.99 -29.34
C THR A 977 16.90 -9.82 -28.67
N THR A 978 16.64 -11.10 -28.49
CA THR A 978 17.55 -12.10 -27.93
C THR A 978 17.82 -13.22 -28.94
N GLY A 979 18.83 -14.06 -28.68
CA GLY A 979 19.06 -15.29 -29.47
C GLY A 979 17.91 -16.30 -29.39
N SER A 980 16.98 -16.19 -28.43
CA SER A 980 15.78 -17.03 -28.36
C SER A 980 14.60 -16.50 -29.17
N SER A 981 14.61 -15.22 -29.53
CA SER A 981 13.46 -14.51 -30.11
C SER A 981 13.48 -14.39 -31.63
N LEU A 982 14.67 -14.38 -32.24
CA LEU A 982 14.83 -14.32 -33.69
C LEU A 982 15.42 -15.62 -34.24
N PRO A 983 14.79 -16.28 -35.23
CA PRO A 983 15.29 -17.51 -35.84
C PRO A 983 16.38 -17.22 -36.90
N LEU A 984 17.50 -16.62 -36.48
CA LEU A 984 18.58 -16.25 -37.39
C LEU A 984 19.55 -17.40 -37.63
N THR A 985 19.74 -17.74 -38.91
CA THR A 985 20.81 -18.61 -39.40
C THR A 985 22.05 -17.78 -39.73
N PRO A 986 23.24 -18.06 -39.15
CA PRO A 986 24.50 -17.39 -39.52
C PRO A 986 24.79 -17.41 -41.03
N GLY A 987 25.26 -16.29 -41.58
CA GLY A 987 25.58 -16.15 -43.00
C GLY A 987 24.38 -15.87 -43.91
N HIS A 988 23.14 -15.89 -43.40
CA HIS A 988 21.95 -15.53 -44.14
C HIS A 988 21.68 -14.01 -44.07
N ARG A 989 21.07 -13.48 -45.14
CA ARG A 989 20.57 -12.10 -45.18
C ARG A 989 19.10 -12.05 -44.81
N TYR A 990 18.72 -11.08 -44.00
CA TYR A 990 17.35 -10.88 -43.55
C TYR A 990 16.83 -9.51 -43.93
N ARG A 991 15.50 -9.41 -44.04
CA ARG A 991 14.77 -8.13 -44.09
C ARG A 991 13.83 -8.06 -42.90
N LEU A 992 14.01 -7.03 -42.07
CA LEU A 992 13.02 -6.60 -41.09
C LEU A 992 12.12 -5.55 -41.73
N THR A 993 10.81 -5.67 -41.55
CA THR A 993 9.83 -4.59 -41.83
C THR A 993 8.92 -4.41 -40.64
N LEU A 994 8.53 -3.17 -40.35
CA LEU A 994 7.50 -2.87 -39.34
C LEU A 994 6.78 -1.57 -39.68
N ASP A 995 5.54 -1.46 -39.22
CA ASP A 995 4.75 -0.24 -39.26
C ASP A 995 5.09 0.61 -38.04
N HIS A 996 5.16 1.94 -38.22
CA HIS A 996 5.51 2.85 -37.14
C HIS A 996 4.79 4.20 -37.23
N GLN A 997 4.70 4.85 -36.07
CA GLN A 997 4.58 6.29 -35.96
C GLN A 997 5.65 6.84 -35.03
N THR A 998 6.17 8.02 -35.35
CA THR A 998 7.16 8.74 -34.54
C THR A 998 6.90 10.23 -34.63
N ALA A 999 6.67 10.89 -33.49
CA ALA A 999 6.22 12.27 -33.44
C ALA A 999 7.23 13.28 -34.01
N PHE A 1000 8.52 12.97 -33.89
CA PHE A 1000 9.65 13.79 -34.33
C PHE A 1000 10.75 12.93 -34.96
N ALA A 1001 11.33 13.39 -36.06
CA ALA A 1001 12.51 12.76 -36.66
C ALA A 1001 13.71 12.76 -35.69
N ASP A 1002 14.68 11.89 -35.94
CA ASP A 1002 15.95 11.81 -35.21
C ASP A 1002 15.80 11.54 -33.69
N THR A 1003 14.66 11.00 -33.25
CA THR A 1003 14.41 10.66 -31.84
C THR A 1003 14.58 9.19 -31.53
N TYR A 1004 14.42 8.31 -32.51
CA TYR A 1004 14.64 6.87 -32.40
C TYR A 1004 15.36 6.34 -33.64
N GLN A 1005 16.04 5.21 -33.49
CA GLN A 1005 16.57 4.43 -34.60
C GLN A 1005 16.45 2.92 -34.37
N LEU A 1006 16.26 2.18 -35.46
CA LEU A 1006 16.48 0.73 -35.48
C LEU A 1006 17.97 0.47 -35.55
N VAL A 1007 18.46 -0.49 -34.76
CA VAL A 1007 19.85 -0.92 -34.77
C VAL A 1007 19.96 -2.42 -34.96
N VAL A 1008 21.04 -2.85 -35.61
CA VAL A 1008 21.49 -4.23 -35.65
C VAL A 1008 22.79 -4.30 -34.89
N GLY A 1009 22.86 -5.21 -33.93
CA GLY A 1009 24.05 -5.44 -33.14
C GLY A 1009 24.52 -6.88 -33.19
N GLU A 1010 25.79 -7.03 -32.86
CA GLU A 1010 26.49 -8.29 -32.77
C GLU A 1010 27.14 -8.39 -31.39
N ASP A 1011 26.85 -9.48 -30.69
CA ASP A 1011 27.42 -9.78 -29.37
C ASP A 1011 28.38 -10.99 -29.47
N THR A 1012 29.50 -10.88 -28.77
CA THR A 1012 30.42 -11.99 -28.49
C THR A 1012 30.46 -12.25 -26.99
N VAL A 1013 30.32 -13.51 -26.59
CA VAL A 1013 30.35 -13.95 -25.19
C VAL A 1013 31.66 -13.53 -24.51
N GLY A 1014 31.59 -13.18 -23.23
CA GLY A 1014 32.69 -12.64 -22.44
C GLY A 1014 32.21 -12.01 -21.14
N ASP A 1015 33.14 -11.51 -20.34
CA ASP A 1015 32.85 -10.74 -19.13
C ASP A 1015 33.65 -9.42 -19.14
N PRO A 1016 33.01 -8.29 -19.48
CA PRO A 1016 31.62 -8.17 -19.96
C PRO A 1016 31.44 -8.72 -21.39
N VAL A 1017 30.19 -9.02 -21.77
CA VAL A 1017 29.81 -9.33 -23.15
C VAL A 1017 30.23 -8.18 -24.08
N ALA A 1018 30.90 -8.51 -25.18
CA ALA A 1018 31.34 -7.52 -26.16
C ALA A 1018 30.22 -7.26 -27.19
N SER A 1019 29.56 -6.10 -27.09
CA SER A 1019 28.44 -5.72 -27.96
C SER A 1019 28.82 -4.59 -28.92
N THR A 1020 28.59 -4.77 -30.22
CA THR A 1020 28.89 -3.77 -31.26
C THR A 1020 27.68 -3.49 -32.14
N ARG A 1021 27.40 -2.21 -32.45
CA ARG A 1021 26.37 -1.83 -33.43
C ARG A 1021 26.98 -1.90 -34.82
N VAL A 1022 26.41 -2.74 -35.68
CA VAL A 1022 26.90 -2.99 -37.04
C VAL A 1022 25.99 -2.40 -38.13
N GLY A 1023 24.75 -2.04 -37.76
CA GLY A 1023 23.80 -1.34 -38.62
C GLY A 1023 22.91 -0.42 -37.82
N ALA A 1024 22.47 0.68 -38.43
CA ALA A 1024 21.51 1.61 -37.85
C ALA A 1024 20.65 2.25 -38.94
N LYS A 1025 19.38 2.49 -38.63
CA LYS A 1025 18.44 3.20 -39.49
C LYS A 1025 17.53 4.11 -38.64
N PRO A 1026 17.68 5.44 -38.73
CA PRO A 1026 16.78 6.37 -38.04
C PRO A 1026 15.33 6.21 -38.48
N PHE A 1027 14.41 6.34 -37.52
CA PHE A 1027 13.00 6.49 -37.80
C PHE A 1027 12.72 7.90 -38.33
N PRO A 1028 12.10 8.06 -39.51
CA PRO A 1028 11.63 9.36 -39.95
C PRO A 1028 10.48 9.85 -39.06
N GLN A 1029 10.17 11.15 -39.14
CA GLN A 1029 8.92 11.64 -38.56
C GLN A 1029 7.74 11.03 -39.34
N ALA A 1030 6.85 10.33 -38.64
CA ALA A 1030 5.65 9.71 -39.19
C ALA A 1030 4.48 9.91 -38.21
N ARG A 1031 3.59 10.87 -38.49
CA ARG A 1031 2.36 11.14 -37.68
C ARG A 1031 1.11 10.48 -38.25
N ALA A 1032 1.30 9.73 -39.32
CA ALA A 1032 0.39 8.72 -39.82
C ALA A 1032 1.23 7.45 -39.99
N THR A 1033 0.59 6.28 -39.95
CA THR A 1033 1.31 5.01 -40.01
C THR A 1033 2.10 4.88 -41.31
N GLU A 1034 3.42 4.70 -41.18
CA GLU A 1034 4.35 4.46 -42.28
C GLU A 1034 5.12 3.15 -42.06
N ARG A 1035 5.59 2.54 -43.14
CA ARG A 1035 6.39 1.31 -43.09
C ARG A 1035 7.88 1.61 -43.20
N ILE A 1036 8.68 1.05 -42.31
CA ILE A 1036 10.15 1.07 -42.38
C ILE A 1036 10.70 -0.32 -42.64
N SER A 1037 11.87 -0.40 -43.27
CA SER A 1037 12.57 -1.67 -43.56
C SER A 1037 14.06 -1.58 -43.32
N LEU A 1038 14.67 -2.62 -42.75
CA LEU A 1038 16.11 -2.75 -42.54
C LEU A 1038 16.57 -4.13 -43.02
N GLU A 1039 17.56 -4.17 -43.91
CA GLU A 1039 18.20 -5.41 -44.32
C GLU A 1039 19.57 -5.56 -43.65
N PHE A 1040 19.89 -6.76 -43.19
CA PHE A 1040 21.15 -7.08 -42.51
C PHE A 1040 21.55 -8.54 -42.75
N THR A 1041 22.79 -8.90 -42.44
CA THR A 1041 23.28 -10.28 -42.52
C THR A 1041 23.60 -10.77 -41.11
N ALA A 1042 23.10 -11.96 -40.77
CA ALA A 1042 23.43 -12.59 -39.50
C ALA A 1042 24.90 -13.01 -39.49
N SER A 1043 25.63 -12.61 -38.45
CA SER A 1043 27.08 -12.81 -38.36
C SER A 1043 27.45 -14.29 -38.28
N GLU A 1044 28.50 -14.69 -39.00
CA GLU A 1044 29.16 -15.99 -38.81
C GLU A 1044 30.21 -15.99 -37.69
N LYS A 1045 30.53 -14.80 -37.16
CA LYS A 1045 31.64 -14.60 -36.22
C LYS A 1045 31.18 -14.24 -34.81
N ALA A 1046 30.09 -13.48 -34.70
CA ALA A 1046 29.49 -13.16 -33.42
C ALA A 1046 28.66 -14.35 -32.91
N ASP A 1047 28.54 -14.47 -31.59
CA ASP A 1047 27.74 -15.54 -30.97
C ASP A 1047 26.25 -15.23 -31.05
N THR A 1048 25.87 -13.94 -31.14
CA THR A 1048 24.47 -13.52 -31.28
C THR A 1048 24.40 -12.29 -32.19
N THR A 1049 23.50 -12.33 -33.18
CA THR A 1049 23.04 -11.13 -33.91
C THR A 1049 21.67 -10.73 -33.36
N TRP A 1050 21.47 -9.45 -33.08
CA TRP A 1050 20.22 -8.94 -32.50
C TRP A 1050 19.77 -7.64 -33.17
N ILE A 1051 18.48 -7.33 -33.01
CA ILE A 1051 17.85 -6.10 -33.48
C ILE A 1051 17.40 -5.32 -32.24
N GLY A 1052 17.53 -4.01 -32.26
CA GLY A 1052 17.04 -3.18 -31.17
C GLY A 1052 16.47 -1.85 -31.62
N VAL A 1053 15.87 -1.16 -30.67
CA VAL A 1053 15.40 0.22 -30.81
C VAL A 1053 16.19 1.07 -29.83
N GLU A 1054 16.83 2.11 -30.35
CA GLU A 1054 17.58 3.07 -29.56
C GLU A 1054 16.90 4.43 -29.57
N LYS A 1055 16.68 5.00 -28.39
CA LYS A 1055 16.25 6.38 -28.18
C LYS A 1055 17.46 7.30 -28.25
N LEU A 1056 17.41 8.30 -29.12
CA LEU A 1056 18.49 9.26 -29.34
C LEU A 1056 18.30 10.58 -28.56
N GLY A 1057 17.04 10.94 -28.29
CA GLY A 1057 16.67 12.18 -27.62
C GLY A 1057 15.21 12.54 -27.90
N GLY A 1058 14.77 13.68 -27.37
CA GLY A 1058 13.40 14.17 -27.56
C GLY A 1058 12.90 14.97 -26.35
N GLY A 1059 11.64 15.40 -26.44
CA GLY A 1059 10.92 16.08 -25.36
C GLY A 1059 9.55 15.44 -25.16
N ARG A 1060 8.57 16.26 -24.77
CA ARG A 1060 7.19 15.79 -24.56
C ARG A 1060 6.61 15.17 -25.83
N GLN A 1061 5.83 14.10 -25.69
CA GLN A 1061 5.27 13.32 -26.80
C GLN A 1061 6.28 12.76 -27.81
N ALA A 1062 7.58 12.67 -27.47
CA ALA A 1062 8.57 12.04 -28.34
C ALA A 1062 8.45 10.51 -28.30
N ASN A 1063 7.30 10.03 -28.76
CA ASN A 1063 6.86 8.64 -28.70
C ASN A 1063 7.21 7.90 -29.99
N LEU A 1064 7.40 6.59 -29.86
CA LEU A 1064 7.47 5.63 -30.96
C LEU A 1064 6.40 4.57 -30.71
N THR A 1065 5.53 4.37 -31.68
CA THR A 1065 4.58 3.24 -31.70
C THR A 1065 4.96 2.35 -32.86
N ILE A 1066 5.07 1.03 -32.64
CA ILE A 1066 5.38 0.04 -33.66
C ILE A 1066 4.34 -1.08 -33.70
N ASP A 1067 4.14 -1.62 -34.90
CA ASP A 1067 3.18 -2.68 -35.18
C ASP A 1067 3.63 -3.52 -36.40
N ASP A 1068 3.01 -4.67 -36.62
CA ASP A 1068 3.22 -5.56 -37.78
C ASP A 1068 4.69 -5.87 -38.09
N LEU A 1069 5.45 -6.25 -37.07
CA LEU A 1069 6.85 -6.63 -37.23
C LEU A 1069 6.94 -7.93 -38.03
N ARG A 1070 7.73 -7.91 -39.10
CA ARG A 1070 8.03 -9.06 -39.94
C ARG A 1070 9.52 -9.23 -40.14
N LEU A 1071 9.99 -10.47 -40.04
CA LEU A 1071 11.33 -10.88 -40.44
C LEU A 1071 11.26 -11.86 -41.61
N GLU A 1072 11.99 -11.57 -42.68
CA GLU A 1072 12.10 -12.42 -43.86
C GLU A 1072 13.54 -12.93 -44.03
N ASP A 1073 13.73 -14.24 -44.23
CA ASP A 1073 15.02 -14.85 -44.62
C ASP A 1073 15.18 -14.78 -46.15
N LEU A 1074 16.12 -13.96 -46.61
CA LEU A 1074 16.42 -13.76 -48.03
C LEU A 1074 17.46 -14.78 -48.56
N GLY A 1075 17.90 -15.72 -47.72
CA GLY A 1075 18.86 -16.77 -48.05
C GLY A 1075 20.31 -16.40 -47.77
N THR A 1076 21.19 -17.35 -48.07
CA THR A 1076 22.64 -17.25 -47.85
C THR A 1076 23.27 -16.13 -48.68
N VAL A 1077 24.23 -15.41 -48.09
CA VAL A 1077 25.08 -14.45 -48.80
C VAL A 1077 26.29 -15.18 -49.38
N ASP A 1078 26.52 -15.05 -50.69
CA ASP A 1078 27.67 -15.63 -51.41
C ASP A 1078 29.03 -14.99 -51.04
#